data_AF-A0A9P1GQ40-F1
#
_entry.id   AF-A0A9P1GQ40-F1
#
_cell.length_a   1.000
_cell.length_b   1.000
_cell.length_c   1.000
_cell.angle_alpha   90.00
_cell.angle_beta   90.00
_cell.angle_gamma   90.00
#
_symmetry.space_group_name_H-M   'P 1'
#
loop_
_entity.id
_entity.type
_entity.pdbx_description
1 polymer ?
#
loop_
_entity_poly.entity_id
_entity_poly.type
_entity_poly.pdbx_seq_one_letter_code
_entity_poly.pdbx_strand_id
1 'polypeptide(L)'
;MWALGWPIAVSMFCRFAMFSMDSACVGHLTSRPLMATELHEGGGVGSDVSEPAVTYPVPTLLSGYEMPNAYPTTLAITSLESLQNGTEIYTSRQYLAASSLSDMVTNFLTTPLLAMCFGLNPLIAQSYGSGNFHMVGTWLKLALFCVTLGTIPFITGFFFVDQILGAFHFKPEVCFLAGVYARYNAIWVIPNSWYVSMRVYFQAQGKARPAMYFGLIFLVVNALFLWLLVFGGPQGTLFRVGGLGFIGAALSISASRIAQSFFYWVYMFLLKKEHHKTWPGMSCDFLQRKYVKPYFNQVLPQVATMILQFLISQSTTLLVGTLGVLQVAASTAATSATVPITICLLITFSSLTAIRVGMKLGQGHSQDACRTAWLCLLCQAALTAVFGAIVLPLRKELMAFMTNDPVVQQLASELLIPIVLNFLFAGVVSSANGGILASQGRTSLSAKMVMFFELPFLLGSISVLVLVFRADVHIVYWVQALVTLIECFVILIIVKQSDWPKYAEEARARNRPATEPAEAQVETHYREMDSSFSPQMLIHLRRPTLVSLEAPAGGLSILTWNLAAINNNPFEYWISHSDAAYAKLMDQVEAFIDDPQDRDVPVVDVFTPELFAELIQQMKALEWQGLDSVEEMWKSIQQRKIVSGLLKDKDLGAKRLMSMPDRFTNTINLASGAMAFRPTVINHCSSKLSSVAEWWPQWRRFMFEEELELKTGKNGDTKRIRPCQMLSTIKKAKYPAISEVEEAVSIPLQCLCLALFDAVLVHMLQVLSPDGHWQDIKASICEATFRKKNRLTFRILQSYSEATVICLQEASAAFLFSLRNSTLTRTHHVIAPSKIDEQRDQNSAILLRRDAFPTGSEEELTDSVISCLEGVALEAGDLIAIRASHAPSGRSFLIVSFHGDTNGQATAPLMRALRKVAKGEMLVGMDANTYLQGNSTFYGVQDFLEVCKGLGLRSCFEGDMAKCLTTCNARTFLQPQLNKACKSTAKLEKGDVNPKDHIVFGLSCFEPIQVMKDNTGKGEYIEGMCFPSLSFPSDHGLVSAVLKPCA
;
A
#
# COMPACT_ATOMS: atom_id res chain seq x y z
N MET A 1 5.40 -3.14 -21.31
CA MET A 1 4.13 -3.89 -21.15
C MET A 1 4.30 -5.39 -21.43
N TRP A 2 4.85 -5.78 -22.59
CA TRP A 2 5.15 -7.17 -23.01
C TRP A 2 5.43 -8.21 -21.92
N ALA A 3 6.43 -8.00 -21.06
CA ALA A 3 6.84 -8.97 -20.02
C ALA A 3 5.73 -9.38 -19.03
N LEU A 4 4.65 -8.61 -18.92
CA LEU A 4 3.44 -8.95 -18.15
C LEU A 4 2.27 -9.39 -19.05
N GLY A 5 2.07 -8.72 -20.19
CA GLY A 5 0.95 -9.00 -21.10
C GLY A 5 1.03 -10.39 -21.75
N TRP A 6 2.22 -10.80 -22.23
CA TRP A 6 2.38 -12.08 -22.93
C TRP A 6 2.05 -13.31 -22.06
N PRO A 7 2.56 -13.43 -20.80
CA PRO A 7 2.14 -14.50 -19.91
C PRO A 7 0.65 -14.50 -19.57
N ILE A 8 -0.02 -13.35 -19.55
CA ILE A 8 -1.47 -13.26 -19.35
C ILE A 8 -2.19 -13.79 -20.59
N ALA A 9 -1.83 -13.34 -21.80
CA ALA A 9 -2.43 -13.79 -23.06
C ALA A 9 -2.38 -15.31 -23.22
N VAL A 10 -1.20 -15.91 -23.07
CA VAL A 10 -1.02 -17.36 -23.17
C VAL A 10 -1.79 -18.10 -22.06
N SER A 11 -1.85 -17.56 -20.83
CA SER A 11 -2.65 -18.13 -19.72
C SER A 11 -4.16 -18.07 -19.97
N MET A 12 -4.66 -17.14 -20.80
CA MET A 12 -6.07 -17.11 -21.23
C MET A 12 -6.30 -18.04 -22.43
N PHE A 13 -5.42 -18.01 -23.43
CA PHE A 13 -5.51 -18.87 -24.63
C PHE A 13 -5.61 -20.36 -24.25
N CYS A 14 -4.74 -20.83 -23.34
CA CYS A 14 -4.79 -22.23 -22.88
C CYS A 14 -6.14 -22.60 -22.22
N ARG A 15 -6.88 -21.64 -21.63
CA ARG A 15 -8.20 -21.92 -21.02
C ARG A 15 -9.30 -22.07 -22.05
N PHE A 16 -9.31 -21.22 -23.09
CA PHE A 16 -10.23 -21.36 -24.22
C PHE A 16 -9.92 -22.62 -25.05
N ALA A 17 -8.64 -22.94 -25.24
CA ALA A 17 -8.20 -24.16 -25.91
C ALA A 17 -8.69 -25.42 -25.18
N MET A 18 -8.58 -25.51 -23.85
CA MET A 18 -9.15 -26.64 -23.08
C MET A 18 -10.65 -26.81 -23.36
N PHE A 19 -11.44 -25.75 -23.18
CA PHE A 19 -12.89 -25.77 -23.39
C PHE A 19 -13.27 -26.21 -24.82
N SER A 20 -12.54 -25.71 -25.83
CA SER A 20 -12.77 -26.08 -27.23
C SER A 20 -12.44 -27.56 -27.51
N MET A 21 -11.44 -28.12 -26.82
CA MET A 21 -11.12 -29.55 -26.90
C MET A 21 -12.21 -30.41 -26.25
N ASP A 22 -12.77 -29.98 -25.13
CA ASP A 22 -13.86 -30.68 -24.45
C ASP A 22 -15.09 -30.79 -25.38
N SER A 23 -15.51 -29.67 -25.99
CA SER A 23 -16.62 -29.65 -26.97
C SER A 23 -16.33 -30.50 -28.22
N ALA A 24 -15.10 -30.47 -28.74
CA ALA A 24 -14.69 -31.26 -29.90
C ALA A 24 -14.75 -32.77 -29.60
N CYS A 25 -14.25 -33.21 -28.43
CA CYS A 25 -14.33 -34.61 -28.02
C CYS A 25 -15.77 -35.08 -27.84
N VAL A 26 -16.67 -34.25 -27.31
CA VAL A 26 -18.11 -34.57 -27.26
C VAL A 26 -18.71 -34.69 -28.66
N GLY A 27 -18.33 -33.82 -29.60
CA GLY A 27 -18.76 -33.89 -31.00
C GLY A 27 -18.33 -35.17 -31.73
N HIS A 28 -17.24 -35.81 -31.30
CA HIS A 28 -16.73 -37.08 -31.84
C HIS A 28 -17.33 -38.34 -31.18
N LEU A 29 -18.26 -38.23 -30.23
CA LEU A 29 -18.96 -39.39 -29.64
C LEU A 29 -19.98 -40.00 -30.63
N THR A 30 -19.54 -40.94 -31.46
CA THR A 30 -20.39 -41.73 -32.36
C THR A 30 -21.07 -42.90 -31.63
N SER A 31 -22.31 -43.22 -32.01
CA SER A 31 -23.08 -44.35 -31.47
C SER A 31 -22.45 -45.72 -31.79
N ARG A 32 -22.26 -46.55 -30.75
CA ARG A 32 -21.98 -47.99 -30.79
C ARG A 32 -22.56 -48.67 -29.52
N PRO A 33 -22.90 -49.98 -29.55
CA PRO A 33 -23.97 -50.52 -28.68
C PRO A 33 -23.51 -51.26 -27.39
N LEU A 34 -24.42 -51.45 -26.40
CA LEU A 34 -24.26 -52.09 -25.05
C LEU A 34 -25.63 -52.72 -24.64
N MET A 35 -25.98 -53.93 -24.13
CA MET A 35 -25.62 -55.25 -23.49
C MET A 35 -25.36 -55.44 -21.99
N ALA A 36 -26.09 -56.46 -21.54
CA ALA A 36 -25.96 -57.42 -20.45
C ALA A 36 -25.21 -58.71 -20.93
N THR A 37 -25.08 -59.83 -20.22
CA THR A 37 -26.04 -60.62 -19.43
C THR A 37 -25.40 -61.13 -18.13
N GLU A 38 -26.10 -61.59 -17.08
CA GLU A 38 -27.55 -61.75 -16.83
C GLU A 38 -27.83 -61.82 -15.32
N LEU A 39 -29.12 -61.77 -14.92
CA LEU A 39 -29.74 -62.72 -13.96
C LEU A 39 -31.27 -62.48 -13.83
N HIS A 40 -32.04 -63.50 -14.23
CA HIS A 40 -33.47 -63.81 -13.96
C HIS A 40 -34.63 -62.84 -14.32
N GLU A 41 -35.43 -63.31 -15.29
CA GLU A 41 -36.91 -63.54 -15.24
C GLU A 41 -37.92 -62.39 -15.03
N GLY A 42 -39.01 -62.38 -15.84
CA GLY A 42 -40.13 -61.44 -15.68
C GLY A 42 -41.35 -61.60 -16.62
N GLY A 43 -41.14 -61.79 -17.93
CA GLY A 43 -42.21 -62.05 -18.93
C GLY A 43 -43.11 -60.84 -19.33
N GLY A 44 -43.81 -60.93 -20.48
CA GLY A 44 -44.90 -59.98 -20.83
C GLY A 44 -44.94 -59.38 -22.25
N VAL A 45 -45.20 -60.21 -23.27
CA VAL A 45 -45.69 -59.94 -24.65
C VAL A 45 -46.17 -58.50 -25.00
N GLY A 46 -45.70 -57.93 -26.14
CA GLY A 46 -46.32 -56.75 -26.78
C GLY A 46 -45.63 -56.20 -28.05
N SER A 47 -46.03 -56.68 -29.23
CA SER A 47 -45.68 -56.17 -30.58
C SER A 47 -46.56 -54.97 -31.01
N ASP A 48 -46.31 -54.17 -32.07
CA ASP A 48 -45.16 -53.77 -32.93
C ASP A 48 -45.76 -52.75 -33.98
N VAL A 49 -45.01 -52.31 -35.01
CA VAL A 49 -45.42 -51.89 -36.40
C VAL A 49 -44.58 -50.71 -36.94
N SER A 50 -43.58 -51.05 -37.78
CA SER A 50 -43.22 -50.53 -39.13
C SER A 50 -43.06 -48.99 -39.40
N GLU A 51 -42.35 -48.46 -40.42
CA GLU A 51 -41.27 -48.85 -41.38
C GLU A 51 -40.98 -47.58 -42.27
N PRO A 52 -40.18 -47.58 -43.36
CA PRO A 52 -38.75 -47.89 -43.50
C PRO A 52 -37.98 -46.78 -44.29
N ALA A 53 -36.66 -46.92 -44.52
CA ALA A 53 -35.91 -46.07 -45.47
C ALA A 53 -34.71 -46.75 -46.17
N VAL A 54 -34.89 -46.97 -47.48
CA VAL A 54 -34.00 -47.33 -48.63
C VAL A 54 -32.46 -47.16 -48.52
N THR A 55 -31.72 -48.02 -49.25
CA THR A 55 -30.24 -48.19 -49.27
C THR A 55 -29.57 -47.94 -50.66
N TYR A 56 -28.23 -48.11 -50.71
CA TYR A 56 -27.31 -48.33 -51.88
C TYR A 56 -26.60 -47.08 -52.51
N PRO A 57 -25.51 -47.24 -53.33
CA PRO A 57 -24.21 -47.84 -52.93
C PRO A 57 -22.95 -47.13 -53.56
N VAL A 58 -21.72 -47.49 -53.14
CA VAL A 58 -20.44 -47.16 -53.86
C VAL A 58 -19.40 -48.32 -53.72
N PRO A 59 -18.64 -48.70 -54.78
CA PRO A 59 -17.67 -49.83 -54.78
C PRO A 59 -16.17 -49.42 -54.64
N THR A 60 -15.24 -50.28 -55.09
CA THR A 60 -13.94 -50.59 -54.45
C THR A 60 -12.62 -50.25 -55.20
N LEU A 61 -11.56 -49.99 -54.39
CA LEU A 61 -10.12 -50.37 -54.52
C LEU A 61 -9.15 -49.75 -55.57
N LEU A 62 -8.06 -49.16 -55.02
CA LEU A 62 -6.62 -49.25 -55.42
C LEU A 62 -6.12 -48.61 -56.74
N SER A 63 -4.88 -48.08 -56.86
CA SER A 63 -3.77 -47.89 -55.89
C SER A 63 -2.78 -46.79 -56.35
N GLY A 64 -1.98 -46.21 -55.43
CA GLY A 64 -0.93 -45.22 -55.78
C GLY A 64 -0.16 -44.64 -54.57
N TYR A 65 0.98 -45.26 -54.25
CA TYR A 65 2.17 -44.85 -53.47
C TYR A 65 2.40 -43.31 -53.32
N GLU A 66 2.89 -42.72 -52.20
CA GLU A 66 3.61 -43.22 -50.99
C GLU A 66 3.24 -42.50 -49.66
N MET A 67 3.77 -42.99 -48.52
CA MET A 67 3.63 -42.49 -47.13
C MET A 67 4.97 -42.60 -46.37
N PRO A 68 5.22 -41.77 -45.34
CA PRO A 68 5.29 -42.34 -43.97
C PRO A 68 4.71 -41.40 -42.88
N ASN A 69 3.65 -41.80 -42.16
CA ASN A 69 3.66 -42.53 -40.87
C ASN A 69 3.74 -41.61 -39.61
N ALA A 70 3.17 -41.96 -38.44
CA ALA A 70 2.67 -43.27 -38.00
C ALA A 70 1.35 -43.24 -37.20
N TYR A 71 0.58 -44.34 -37.29
CA TYR A 71 -0.46 -44.76 -36.33
C TYR A 71 0.18 -45.43 -35.10
N PRO A 72 -0.60 -45.76 -34.03
CA PRO A 72 -1.15 -47.14 -33.94
C PRO A 72 -2.53 -47.24 -33.24
N THR A 73 -3.58 -47.63 -33.98
CA THR A 73 -4.85 -48.10 -33.39
C THR A 73 -5.57 -49.20 -34.19
N THR A 74 -5.14 -49.50 -35.42
CA THR A 74 -5.81 -50.46 -36.33
C THR A 74 -5.40 -51.93 -36.11
N LEU A 75 -5.18 -52.35 -34.86
CA LEU A 75 -4.66 -53.68 -34.52
C LEU A 75 -5.32 -54.33 -33.28
N ALA A 76 -6.54 -53.90 -32.95
CA ALA A 76 -7.37 -54.45 -31.86
C ALA A 76 -8.78 -54.84 -32.34
N ILE A 77 -8.91 -55.23 -33.61
CA ILE A 77 -10.20 -55.34 -34.32
C ILE A 77 -10.88 -56.72 -34.17
N THR A 78 -10.18 -57.75 -33.66
CA THR A 78 -10.62 -59.16 -33.73
C THR A 78 -10.73 -59.87 -32.37
N SER A 79 -10.91 -59.16 -31.26
CA SER A 79 -10.95 -59.77 -29.92
C SER A 79 -11.85 -59.10 -28.87
N LEU A 80 -12.77 -58.23 -29.27
CA LEU A 80 -13.65 -57.46 -28.37
C LEU A 80 -15.12 -57.41 -28.83
N GLU A 81 -15.58 -58.44 -29.54
CA GLU A 81 -17.00 -58.60 -29.93
C GLU A 81 -17.86 -59.26 -28.83
N SER A 82 -17.25 -59.73 -27.73
CA SER A 82 -17.91 -60.57 -26.71
C SER A 82 -18.68 -59.80 -25.63
N LEU A 83 -18.67 -58.47 -25.67
CA LEU A 83 -19.47 -57.61 -24.80
C LEU A 83 -20.11 -56.50 -25.65
N GLN A 84 -21.42 -56.30 -25.45
CA GLN A 84 -22.16 -55.04 -25.62
C GLN A 84 -23.02 -54.78 -26.94
N ASN A 85 -24.37 -54.84 -26.82
CA ASN A 85 -25.55 -54.73 -27.74
C ASN A 85 -26.88 -54.46 -26.94
N GLY A 86 -27.66 -53.38 -27.15
CA GLY A 86 -29.03 -53.29 -26.54
C GLY A 86 -29.47 -51.98 -25.86
N THR A 87 -30.17 -51.15 -26.63
CA THR A 87 -30.82 -49.85 -26.28
C THR A 87 -29.91 -48.61 -26.32
N GLU A 88 -29.97 -47.90 -27.45
CA GLU A 88 -29.44 -46.53 -27.60
C GLU A 88 -30.52 -45.52 -27.20
N ILE A 89 -30.12 -44.38 -26.60
CA ILE A 89 -31.08 -43.37 -26.12
C ILE A 89 -30.85 -41.98 -26.76
N TYR A 90 -29.61 -41.59 -27.08
CA TYR A 90 -29.29 -40.23 -27.56
C TYR A 90 -28.19 -40.19 -28.63
N THR A 91 -28.31 -39.25 -29.56
CA THR A 91 -27.37 -39.03 -30.68
C THR A 91 -26.24 -38.05 -30.35
N SER A 92 -25.14 -38.10 -31.11
CA SER A 92 -24.01 -37.15 -31.04
C SER A 92 -24.45 -35.68 -31.11
N ARG A 93 -25.49 -35.38 -31.90
CA ARG A 93 -26.07 -34.02 -32.00
C ARG A 93 -26.77 -33.60 -30.71
N GLN A 94 -27.46 -34.52 -30.02
CA GLN A 94 -28.06 -34.26 -28.72
C GLN A 94 -27.00 -34.08 -27.63
N TYR A 95 -25.92 -34.87 -27.62
CA TYR A 95 -24.80 -34.68 -26.68
C TYR A 95 -24.09 -33.33 -26.88
N LEU A 96 -23.82 -32.93 -28.13
CA LEU A 96 -23.20 -31.64 -28.43
C LEU A 96 -24.11 -30.45 -28.08
N ALA A 97 -25.42 -30.56 -28.33
CA ALA A 97 -26.40 -29.55 -27.91
C ALA A 97 -26.54 -29.48 -26.38
N ALA A 98 -26.57 -30.63 -25.70
CA ALA A 98 -26.72 -30.70 -24.25
C ALA A 98 -25.51 -30.17 -23.49
N SER A 99 -24.29 -30.51 -23.91
CA SER A 99 -23.06 -29.90 -23.37
C SER A 99 -23.06 -28.39 -23.60
N SER A 100 -23.29 -27.93 -24.83
CA SER A 100 -23.31 -26.48 -25.15
C SER A 100 -24.35 -25.69 -24.34
N LEU A 101 -25.56 -26.23 -24.13
CA LEU A 101 -26.59 -25.60 -23.29
C LEU A 101 -26.27 -25.68 -21.79
N SER A 102 -25.66 -26.78 -21.33
CA SER A 102 -25.14 -26.91 -19.97
C SER A 102 -24.05 -25.89 -19.69
N ASP A 103 -23.11 -25.72 -20.63
CA ASP A 103 -22.05 -24.73 -20.57
C ASP A 103 -22.61 -23.30 -20.63
N MET A 104 -23.65 -23.03 -21.43
CA MET A 104 -24.32 -21.71 -21.42
C MET A 104 -24.87 -21.36 -20.02
N VAL A 105 -25.59 -22.27 -19.36
CA VAL A 105 -26.18 -22.02 -18.04
C VAL A 105 -25.11 -22.01 -16.94
N THR A 106 -24.12 -22.90 -16.99
CA THR A 106 -23.04 -22.96 -15.97
C THR A 106 -22.05 -21.80 -16.12
N ASN A 107 -21.79 -21.28 -17.33
CA ASN A 107 -21.05 -20.02 -17.51
C ASN A 107 -21.86 -18.81 -17.00
N PHE A 108 -23.19 -18.78 -17.16
CA PHE A 108 -24.03 -17.75 -16.52
C PHE A 108 -23.89 -17.79 -14.99
N LEU A 109 -24.01 -18.98 -14.38
CA LEU A 109 -23.89 -19.17 -12.93
C LEU A 109 -22.48 -18.87 -12.39
N THR A 110 -21.41 -19.06 -13.17
CA THR A 110 -20.03 -18.80 -12.73
C THR A 110 -19.47 -17.42 -13.11
N THR A 111 -20.10 -16.70 -14.04
CA THR A 111 -19.75 -15.31 -14.41
C THR A 111 -19.67 -14.35 -13.21
N PRO A 112 -20.59 -14.39 -12.21
CA PRO A 112 -20.47 -13.58 -11.00
C PRO A 112 -19.18 -13.86 -10.21
N LEU A 113 -18.82 -15.13 -10.02
CA LEU A 113 -17.59 -15.53 -9.31
C LEU A 113 -16.34 -15.07 -10.07
N LEU A 114 -16.34 -15.17 -11.39
CA LEU A 114 -15.27 -14.69 -12.26
C LEU A 114 -15.11 -13.17 -12.16
N ALA A 115 -16.21 -12.42 -12.12
CA ALA A 115 -16.22 -10.98 -11.92
C ALA A 115 -15.68 -10.56 -10.53
N MET A 116 -16.03 -11.30 -9.47
CA MET A 116 -15.42 -11.12 -8.14
C MET A 116 -13.91 -11.34 -8.16
N CYS A 117 -13.44 -12.39 -8.85
CA CYS A 117 -12.01 -12.67 -8.98
C CYS A 117 -11.27 -11.60 -9.79
N PHE A 118 -11.86 -11.04 -10.85
CA PHE A 118 -11.22 -9.97 -11.64
C PHE A 118 -11.28 -8.59 -10.97
N GLY A 119 -12.27 -8.33 -10.11
CA GLY A 119 -12.34 -7.11 -9.29
C GLY A 119 -11.15 -6.91 -8.34
N LEU A 120 -10.40 -7.97 -8.05
CA LEU A 120 -9.12 -7.91 -7.33
C LEU A 120 -7.99 -7.21 -8.09
N ASN A 121 -7.95 -7.27 -9.44
CA ASN A 121 -6.85 -6.71 -10.25
C ASN A 121 -6.50 -5.27 -9.84
N PRO A 122 -7.44 -4.30 -9.84
CA PRO A 122 -7.14 -2.93 -9.45
C PRO A 122 -6.87 -2.77 -7.94
N LEU A 123 -7.58 -3.51 -7.07
CA LEU A 123 -7.41 -3.41 -5.61
C LEU A 123 -5.99 -3.83 -5.20
N ILE A 124 -5.57 -5.02 -5.61
CA ILE A 124 -4.24 -5.56 -5.31
C ILE A 124 -3.15 -4.72 -5.98
N ALA A 125 -3.38 -4.24 -7.21
CA ALA A 125 -2.41 -3.38 -7.88
C ALA A 125 -2.25 -2.01 -7.20
N GLN A 126 -3.33 -1.40 -6.71
CA GLN A 126 -3.24 -0.17 -5.90
C GLN A 126 -2.45 -0.43 -4.60
N SER A 127 -2.79 -1.48 -3.84
CA SER A 127 -2.07 -1.83 -2.59
C SER A 127 -0.58 -2.10 -2.81
N TYR A 128 -0.25 -2.89 -3.84
CA TYR A 128 1.15 -3.20 -4.18
C TYR A 128 1.89 -1.97 -4.73
N GLY A 129 1.20 -1.09 -5.45
CA GLY A 129 1.74 0.18 -5.94
C GLY A 129 2.02 1.18 -4.82
N SER A 130 1.17 1.24 -3.80
CA SER A 130 1.35 2.09 -2.61
C SER A 130 2.35 1.53 -1.58
N GLY A 131 2.90 0.33 -1.82
CA GLY A 131 3.81 -0.35 -0.90
C GLY A 131 3.11 -1.05 0.29
N ASN A 132 1.78 -0.99 0.39
CA ASN A 132 1.03 -1.66 1.45
C ASN A 132 0.91 -3.17 1.14
N PHE A 133 1.99 -3.90 1.45
CA PHE A 133 2.09 -5.33 1.21
C PHE A 133 1.17 -6.16 2.10
N HIS A 134 0.78 -5.66 3.29
CA HIS A 134 -0.22 -6.30 4.15
C HIS A 134 -1.58 -6.38 3.43
N MET A 135 -2.05 -5.24 2.90
CA MET A 135 -3.37 -5.14 2.26
C MET A 135 -3.50 -5.98 0.99
N VAL A 136 -2.39 -6.22 0.28
CA VAL A 136 -2.31 -7.16 -0.86
C VAL A 136 -2.78 -8.57 -0.47
N GLY A 137 -2.40 -9.07 0.72
CA GLY A 137 -2.90 -10.35 1.24
C GLY A 137 -4.26 -10.25 1.90
N THR A 138 -4.61 -9.11 2.52
CA THR A 138 -5.95 -8.86 3.07
C THR A 138 -7.02 -8.95 1.98
N TRP A 139 -6.79 -8.36 0.80
CA TRP A 139 -7.70 -8.48 -0.34
C TRP A 139 -7.82 -9.92 -0.83
N LEU A 140 -6.72 -10.68 -0.92
CA LEU A 140 -6.78 -12.09 -1.32
C LEU A 140 -7.60 -12.92 -0.30
N LYS A 141 -7.38 -12.75 1.00
CA LYS A 141 -8.14 -13.46 2.05
C LYS A 141 -9.64 -13.14 1.99
N LEU A 142 -9.99 -11.85 1.86
CA LEU A 142 -11.38 -11.41 1.74
C LEU A 142 -12.04 -11.95 0.46
N ALA A 143 -11.36 -11.91 -0.69
CA ALA A 143 -11.91 -12.46 -1.92
C ALA A 143 -12.05 -13.99 -1.87
N LEU A 144 -11.06 -14.74 -1.36
CA LEU A 144 -11.19 -16.19 -1.20
C LEU A 144 -12.38 -16.55 -0.32
N PHE A 145 -12.60 -15.82 0.78
CA PHE A 145 -13.78 -16.00 1.63
C PHE A 145 -15.09 -15.66 0.89
N CYS A 146 -15.21 -14.46 0.31
CA CYS A 146 -16.43 -14.01 -0.36
C CYS A 146 -16.77 -14.84 -1.61
N VAL A 147 -15.76 -15.31 -2.35
CA VAL A 147 -15.92 -16.21 -3.50
C VAL A 147 -16.38 -17.59 -3.03
N THR A 148 -15.81 -18.14 -1.95
CA THR A 148 -16.25 -19.44 -1.39
C THR A 148 -17.71 -19.38 -0.95
N LEU A 149 -18.07 -18.34 -0.18
CA LEU A 149 -19.46 -18.12 0.27
C LEU A 149 -20.41 -17.90 -0.92
N GLY A 150 -20.01 -17.08 -1.89
CA GLY A 150 -20.78 -16.82 -3.11
C GLY A 150 -20.92 -18.05 -4.00
N THR A 151 -20.00 -19.02 -3.93
CA THR A 151 -20.06 -20.23 -4.76
C THR A 151 -21.19 -21.17 -4.35
N ILE A 152 -21.68 -21.10 -3.11
CA ILE A 152 -22.77 -21.95 -2.61
C ILE A 152 -24.04 -21.86 -3.48
N PRO A 153 -24.71 -20.70 -3.64
CA PRO A 153 -25.92 -20.61 -4.48
C PRO A 153 -25.66 -20.94 -5.96
N PHE A 154 -24.47 -20.67 -6.49
CA PHE A 154 -24.16 -20.97 -7.89
C PHE A 154 -23.91 -22.46 -8.14
N ILE A 155 -23.25 -23.19 -7.22
CA ILE A 155 -23.18 -24.66 -7.29
C ILE A 155 -24.57 -25.28 -7.10
N THR A 156 -25.40 -24.75 -6.19
CA THR A 156 -26.82 -25.18 -6.10
C THR A 156 -27.52 -25.06 -7.44
N GLY A 157 -27.28 -23.98 -8.20
CA GLY A 157 -27.80 -23.80 -9.55
C GLY A 157 -27.37 -24.87 -10.57
N PHE A 158 -26.19 -25.50 -10.43
CA PHE A 158 -25.75 -26.59 -11.33
C PHE A 158 -26.64 -27.83 -11.20
N PHE A 159 -27.26 -28.06 -10.03
CA PHE A 159 -28.20 -29.17 -9.85
C PHE A 159 -29.57 -28.92 -10.50
N PHE A 160 -29.86 -27.66 -10.88
CA PHE A 160 -31.15 -27.23 -11.44
C PHE A 160 -31.10 -26.89 -12.95
N VAL A 161 -30.01 -27.22 -13.66
CA VAL A 161 -29.81 -26.86 -15.07
C VAL A 161 -30.90 -27.46 -15.98
N ASP A 162 -31.33 -28.69 -15.70
CA ASP A 162 -32.45 -29.37 -16.37
C ASP A 162 -33.79 -28.64 -16.18
N GLN A 163 -34.08 -28.13 -14.98
CA GLN A 163 -35.30 -27.35 -14.71
C GLN A 163 -35.22 -25.94 -15.31
N ILE A 164 -34.05 -25.31 -15.29
CA ILE A 164 -33.81 -23.99 -15.91
C ILE A 164 -34.04 -24.07 -17.43
N LEU A 165 -33.44 -25.06 -18.11
CA LEU A 165 -33.64 -25.27 -19.55
C LEU A 165 -35.08 -25.71 -19.86
N GLY A 166 -35.71 -26.51 -18.99
CA GLY A 166 -37.13 -26.85 -19.08
C GLY A 166 -38.06 -25.62 -19.02
N ALA A 167 -37.76 -24.65 -18.16
CA ALA A 167 -38.51 -23.39 -18.08
C ALA A 167 -38.37 -22.53 -19.35
N PHE A 168 -37.23 -22.61 -20.05
CA PHE A 168 -37.05 -22.04 -21.39
C PHE A 168 -37.61 -22.91 -22.53
N HIS A 169 -38.39 -23.95 -22.21
CA HIS A 169 -39.09 -24.83 -23.16
C HIS A 169 -38.14 -25.58 -24.14
N PHE A 170 -36.89 -25.83 -23.73
CA PHE A 170 -36.00 -26.74 -24.45
C PHE A 170 -36.48 -28.20 -24.33
N LYS A 171 -36.08 -29.04 -25.30
CA LYS A 171 -36.48 -30.45 -25.40
C LYS A 171 -36.09 -31.25 -24.15
N PRO A 172 -37.01 -32.02 -23.50
CA PRO A 172 -36.74 -32.70 -22.23
C PRO A 172 -35.49 -33.59 -22.23
N GLU A 173 -35.21 -34.25 -23.34
CA GLU A 173 -34.05 -35.14 -23.53
C GLU A 173 -32.73 -34.36 -23.41
N VAL A 174 -32.69 -33.16 -24.01
CA VAL A 174 -31.52 -32.29 -24.02
C VAL A 174 -31.37 -31.59 -22.68
N CYS A 175 -32.49 -31.20 -22.04
CA CYS A 175 -32.50 -30.68 -20.67
C CYS A 175 -31.92 -31.70 -19.68
N PHE A 176 -32.38 -32.95 -19.72
CA PHE A 176 -31.87 -34.03 -18.87
C PHE A 176 -30.37 -34.26 -19.05
N LEU A 177 -29.90 -34.41 -20.29
CA LEU A 177 -28.47 -34.55 -20.59
C LEU A 177 -27.64 -33.35 -20.12
N ALA A 178 -28.15 -32.12 -20.29
CA ALA A 178 -27.48 -30.91 -19.84
C ALA A 178 -27.39 -30.83 -18.30
N GLY A 179 -28.43 -31.27 -17.58
CA GLY A 179 -28.44 -31.42 -16.13
C GLY A 179 -27.47 -32.49 -15.62
N VAL A 180 -27.39 -33.64 -16.30
CA VAL A 180 -26.38 -34.68 -16.01
C VAL A 180 -24.96 -34.12 -16.20
N TYR A 181 -24.69 -33.47 -17.34
CA TYR A 181 -23.39 -32.84 -17.61
C TYR A 181 -23.03 -31.81 -16.53
N ALA A 182 -23.96 -30.92 -16.17
CA ALA A 182 -23.76 -29.90 -15.15
C ALA A 182 -23.42 -30.51 -13.77
N ARG A 183 -24.14 -31.54 -13.34
CA ARG A 183 -23.93 -32.18 -12.02
C ARG A 183 -22.53 -32.79 -11.89
N TYR A 184 -22.03 -33.45 -12.92
CA TYR A 184 -20.63 -33.94 -12.95
C TYR A 184 -19.60 -32.79 -13.09
N ASN A 185 -19.96 -31.70 -13.77
CA ASN A 185 -19.12 -30.52 -13.96
C ASN A 185 -19.07 -29.57 -12.73
N ALA A 186 -19.90 -29.77 -11.70
CA ALA A 186 -20.04 -28.83 -10.59
C ALA A 186 -18.82 -28.73 -9.65
N ILE A 187 -17.99 -29.79 -9.58
CA ILE A 187 -16.98 -29.95 -8.53
C ILE A 187 -15.76 -29.02 -8.67
N TRP A 188 -15.48 -28.47 -9.86
CA TRP A 188 -14.30 -27.60 -10.06
C TRP A 188 -14.49 -26.14 -9.63
N VAL A 189 -15.73 -25.70 -9.40
CA VAL A 189 -16.05 -24.26 -9.30
C VAL A 189 -15.32 -23.59 -8.13
N ILE A 190 -15.25 -24.21 -6.95
CA ILE A 190 -14.51 -23.64 -5.80
C ILE A 190 -12.99 -23.63 -6.09
N PRO A 191 -12.31 -24.76 -6.43
CA PRO A 191 -10.86 -24.74 -6.68
C PRO A 191 -10.43 -23.79 -7.81
N ASN A 192 -11.14 -23.75 -8.95
CA ASN A 192 -10.77 -22.82 -10.01
C ASN A 192 -10.96 -21.35 -9.58
N SER A 193 -12.00 -21.02 -8.82
CA SER A 193 -12.23 -19.63 -8.40
C SER A 193 -11.17 -19.18 -7.38
N TRP A 194 -10.68 -20.10 -6.53
CA TRP A 194 -9.47 -19.88 -5.73
C TRP A 194 -8.24 -19.68 -6.61
N TYR A 195 -8.02 -20.54 -7.62
CA TYR A 195 -6.89 -20.43 -8.54
C TYR A 195 -6.91 -19.14 -9.36
N VAL A 196 -8.07 -18.67 -9.85
CA VAL A 196 -8.18 -17.38 -10.54
C VAL A 196 -7.86 -16.23 -9.58
N SER A 197 -8.32 -16.27 -8.34
CA SER A 197 -7.98 -15.28 -7.30
C SER A 197 -6.47 -15.24 -6.99
N MET A 198 -5.85 -16.41 -6.76
CA MET A 198 -4.41 -16.54 -6.55
C MET A 198 -3.60 -16.09 -7.77
N ARG A 199 -4.06 -16.43 -8.99
CA ARG A 199 -3.46 -16.01 -10.25
C ARG A 199 -3.47 -14.49 -10.38
N VAL A 200 -4.61 -13.84 -10.14
CA VAL A 200 -4.74 -12.37 -10.18
C VAL A 200 -3.81 -11.71 -9.15
N TYR A 201 -3.79 -12.23 -7.92
CA TYR A 201 -2.90 -11.78 -6.85
C TYR A 201 -1.42 -11.84 -7.24
N PHE A 202 -0.95 -12.90 -7.89
CA PHE A 202 0.44 -12.98 -8.36
C PHE A 202 0.70 -12.18 -9.65
N GLN A 203 -0.28 -12.08 -10.56
CA GLN A 203 -0.18 -11.26 -11.77
C GLN A 203 -0.05 -9.77 -11.45
N ALA A 204 -0.80 -9.26 -10.46
CA ALA A 204 -0.70 -7.88 -9.98
C ALA A 204 0.70 -7.56 -9.37
N GLN A 205 1.33 -8.54 -8.73
CA GLN A 205 2.73 -8.48 -8.25
C GLN A 205 3.77 -8.65 -9.38
N GLY A 206 3.36 -8.73 -10.64
CA GLY A 206 4.24 -8.96 -11.80
C GLY A 206 4.66 -10.42 -12.03
N LYS A 207 4.28 -11.35 -11.14
CA LYS A 207 4.65 -12.78 -11.17
C LYS A 207 3.69 -13.60 -12.05
N ALA A 208 3.51 -13.17 -13.30
CA ALA A 208 2.53 -13.79 -14.22
C ALA A 208 3.02 -15.08 -14.91
N ARG A 209 4.35 -15.28 -15.03
CA ARG A 209 4.94 -16.45 -15.74
C ARG A 209 4.50 -17.81 -15.20
N PRO A 210 4.39 -18.07 -13.87
CA PRO A 210 3.86 -19.34 -13.37
C PRO A 210 2.48 -19.68 -13.92
N ALA A 211 1.56 -18.71 -14.01
CA ALA A 211 0.22 -18.94 -14.54
C ALA A 211 0.17 -19.19 -16.07
N MET A 212 1.24 -18.86 -16.80
CA MET A 212 1.45 -19.24 -18.20
C MET A 212 1.90 -20.69 -18.30
N TYR A 213 2.95 -21.09 -17.55
CA TYR A 213 3.43 -22.48 -17.56
C TYR A 213 2.36 -23.46 -17.07
N PHE A 214 1.64 -23.13 -16.00
CA PHE A 214 0.48 -23.91 -15.55
C PHE A 214 -0.71 -23.86 -16.52
N GLY A 215 -0.79 -22.87 -17.41
CA GLY A 215 -1.77 -22.88 -18.52
C GLY A 215 -1.41 -23.94 -19.56
N LEU A 216 -0.16 -23.93 -20.03
CA LEU A 216 0.37 -24.85 -21.04
C LEU A 216 0.39 -26.31 -20.56
N ILE A 217 0.88 -26.56 -19.34
CA ILE A 217 0.93 -27.91 -18.75
C ILE A 217 -0.48 -28.49 -18.65
N PHE A 218 -1.45 -27.74 -18.11
CA PHE A 218 -2.80 -28.27 -17.91
C PHE A 218 -3.67 -28.31 -19.17
N LEU A 219 -3.29 -27.65 -20.26
CA LEU A 219 -3.84 -27.92 -21.58
C LEU A 219 -3.50 -29.35 -22.03
N VAL A 220 -2.24 -29.78 -21.84
CA VAL A 220 -1.81 -31.16 -22.15
C VAL A 220 -2.42 -32.17 -21.16
N VAL A 221 -2.50 -31.86 -19.87
CA VAL A 221 -3.19 -32.73 -18.90
C VAL A 221 -4.67 -32.88 -19.24
N ASN A 222 -5.35 -31.83 -19.71
CA ASN A 222 -6.75 -31.94 -20.15
C ASN A 222 -6.89 -32.85 -21.38
N ALA A 223 -5.98 -32.75 -22.36
CA ALA A 223 -5.95 -33.66 -23.50
C ALA A 223 -5.77 -35.13 -23.06
N LEU A 224 -4.91 -35.39 -22.07
CA LEU A 224 -4.71 -36.73 -21.50
C LEU A 224 -5.94 -37.20 -20.71
N PHE A 225 -6.58 -36.34 -19.93
CA PHE A 225 -7.80 -36.69 -19.19
C PHE A 225 -9.00 -36.90 -20.12
N LEU A 226 -9.13 -36.15 -21.21
CA LEU A 226 -10.10 -36.43 -22.27
C LEU A 226 -9.85 -37.81 -22.88
N TRP A 227 -8.62 -38.09 -23.30
CA TRP A 227 -8.25 -39.38 -23.90
C TRP A 227 -8.51 -40.58 -22.96
N LEU A 228 -8.18 -40.45 -21.68
CA LEU A 228 -8.39 -41.51 -20.68
C LEU A 228 -9.86 -41.65 -20.27
N LEU A 229 -10.55 -40.55 -19.94
CA LEU A 229 -11.90 -40.60 -19.37
C LEU A 229 -12.99 -40.70 -20.43
N VAL A 230 -12.81 -40.15 -21.64
CA VAL A 230 -13.78 -40.29 -22.74
C VAL A 230 -13.57 -41.60 -23.49
N PHE A 231 -12.31 -41.94 -23.84
CA PHE A 231 -11.99 -43.05 -24.75
C PHE A 231 -11.32 -44.27 -24.10
N GLY A 232 -10.98 -44.24 -22.80
CA GLY A 232 -10.48 -45.40 -22.05
C GLY A 232 -8.98 -45.71 -22.17
N GLY A 233 -8.21 -44.92 -22.92
CA GLY A 233 -6.77 -45.13 -23.11
C GLY A 233 -6.41 -46.40 -23.90
N PRO A 234 -5.13 -46.84 -23.88
CA PRO A 234 -4.69 -48.04 -24.57
C PRO A 234 -4.90 -49.26 -23.68
N GLN A 235 -5.62 -50.26 -24.18
CA GLN A 235 -5.76 -51.59 -23.57
C GLN A 235 -6.37 -51.62 -22.14
N GLY A 236 -7.33 -50.73 -21.86
CA GLY A 236 -8.41 -50.98 -20.87
C GLY A 236 -8.02 -51.08 -19.39
N THR A 237 -6.84 -50.58 -18.99
CA THR A 237 -6.38 -50.53 -17.60
C THR A 237 -5.83 -49.13 -17.30
N LEU A 238 -5.87 -48.59 -16.08
CA LEU A 238 -5.68 -49.23 -14.77
C LEU A 238 -6.90 -49.90 -14.11
N PHE A 239 -8.13 -49.44 -14.39
CA PHE A 239 -9.30 -49.71 -13.52
C PHE A 239 -10.32 -50.74 -14.04
N ARG A 240 -10.12 -51.36 -15.20
CA ARG A 240 -11.11 -52.22 -15.89
C ARG A 240 -12.48 -51.55 -16.17
N VAL A 241 -12.54 -50.22 -16.19
CA VAL A 241 -13.73 -49.45 -16.59
C VAL A 241 -13.54 -48.99 -18.04
N GLY A 242 -14.57 -49.13 -18.88
CA GLY A 242 -14.59 -48.54 -20.22
C GLY A 242 -14.59 -47.01 -20.19
N GLY A 243 -14.40 -46.37 -21.35
CA GLY A 243 -14.49 -44.92 -21.47
C GLY A 243 -15.86 -44.41 -21.01
N LEU A 244 -15.87 -43.39 -20.15
CA LEU A 244 -17.07 -42.79 -19.57
C LEU A 244 -17.80 -41.84 -20.55
N GLY A 245 -17.34 -41.75 -21.80
CA GLY A 245 -17.98 -41.02 -22.89
C GLY A 245 -18.35 -39.58 -22.53
N PHE A 246 -19.64 -39.26 -22.64
CA PHE A 246 -20.19 -37.92 -22.35
C PHE A 246 -19.95 -37.45 -20.90
N ILE A 247 -20.02 -38.37 -19.93
CA ILE A 247 -19.72 -38.06 -18.52
C ILE A 247 -18.21 -37.89 -18.33
N GLY A 248 -17.40 -38.68 -19.06
CA GLY A 248 -15.94 -38.56 -19.10
C GLY A 248 -15.46 -37.16 -19.50
N ALA A 249 -16.16 -36.50 -20.43
CA ALA A 249 -15.86 -35.13 -20.83
C ALA A 249 -16.04 -34.13 -19.66
N ALA A 250 -17.20 -34.13 -19.01
CA ALA A 250 -17.47 -33.27 -17.83
C ALA A 250 -16.49 -33.53 -16.66
N LEU A 251 -16.11 -34.80 -16.46
CA LEU A 251 -15.11 -35.18 -15.44
C LEU A 251 -13.69 -34.75 -15.82
N SER A 252 -13.33 -34.73 -17.11
CA SER A 252 -11.98 -34.36 -17.56
C SER A 252 -11.63 -32.89 -17.28
N ILE A 253 -12.48 -31.95 -17.71
CA ILE A 253 -12.33 -30.53 -17.36
C ILE A 253 -12.36 -30.33 -15.85
N SER A 254 -13.23 -31.04 -15.13
CA SER A 254 -13.31 -30.98 -13.67
C SER A 254 -12.00 -31.37 -12.99
N ALA A 255 -11.46 -32.54 -13.33
CA ALA A 255 -10.20 -33.05 -12.80
C ALA A 255 -9.03 -32.14 -13.17
N SER A 256 -8.95 -31.67 -14.42
CA SER A 256 -7.93 -30.73 -14.89
C SER A 256 -7.94 -29.43 -14.12
N ARG A 257 -9.12 -28.83 -13.88
CA ARG A 257 -9.27 -27.57 -13.14
C ARG A 257 -8.91 -27.74 -11.66
N ILE A 258 -9.30 -28.85 -11.03
CA ILE A 258 -8.95 -29.16 -9.64
C ILE A 258 -7.44 -29.35 -9.50
N ALA A 259 -6.83 -30.20 -10.33
CA ALA A 259 -5.40 -30.46 -10.32
C ALA A 259 -4.59 -29.20 -10.64
N GLN A 260 -4.97 -28.42 -11.65
CA GLN A 260 -4.34 -27.13 -11.99
C GLN A 260 -4.33 -26.18 -10.79
N SER A 261 -5.44 -26.12 -10.04
CA SER A 261 -5.59 -25.27 -8.87
C SER A 261 -4.72 -25.74 -7.69
N PHE A 262 -4.75 -27.05 -7.40
CA PHE A 262 -3.95 -27.66 -6.33
C PHE A 262 -2.44 -27.51 -6.57
N PHE A 263 -1.94 -27.94 -7.74
CA PHE A 263 -0.51 -27.89 -8.03
C PHE A 263 0.00 -26.44 -8.18
N TYR A 264 -0.82 -25.49 -8.64
CA TYR A 264 -0.46 -24.07 -8.65
C TYR A 264 -0.33 -23.51 -7.22
N TRP A 265 -1.23 -23.88 -6.31
CA TRP A 265 -1.13 -23.52 -4.90
C TRP A 265 0.13 -24.13 -4.25
N VAL A 266 0.39 -25.43 -4.42
CA VAL A 266 1.61 -26.09 -3.92
C VAL A 266 2.87 -25.38 -4.43
N TYR A 267 2.94 -25.08 -5.73
CA TYR A 267 4.11 -24.42 -6.32
C TYR A 267 4.32 -22.99 -5.78
N MET A 268 3.28 -22.16 -5.76
CA MET A 268 3.41 -20.74 -5.40
C MET A 268 3.49 -20.50 -3.88
N PHE A 269 2.76 -21.27 -3.09
CA PHE A 269 2.70 -21.12 -1.63
C PHE A 269 3.72 -21.98 -0.91
N LEU A 270 3.77 -23.31 -1.16
CA LEU A 270 4.65 -24.20 -0.40
C LEU A 270 6.10 -24.21 -0.91
N LEU A 271 6.30 -24.34 -2.22
CA LEU A 271 7.64 -24.49 -2.81
C LEU A 271 8.37 -23.16 -3.01
N LYS A 272 7.73 -22.18 -3.66
CA LYS A 272 8.35 -20.88 -3.96
C LYS A 272 8.11 -19.80 -2.90
N LYS A 273 7.13 -20.00 -2.01
CA LYS A 273 6.83 -19.11 -0.85
C LYS A 273 6.63 -17.63 -1.23
N GLU A 274 6.22 -17.36 -2.47
CA GLU A 274 6.17 -16.04 -3.11
C GLU A 274 5.19 -15.05 -2.44
N HIS A 275 4.34 -15.57 -1.56
CA HIS A 275 3.35 -14.84 -0.77
C HIS A 275 3.92 -14.22 0.51
N HIS A 276 5.04 -14.73 1.06
CA HIS A 276 5.59 -14.36 2.37
C HIS A 276 5.67 -12.85 2.61
N LYS A 277 6.13 -12.06 1.63
CA LYS A 277 6.25 -10.59 1.74
C LYS A 277 4.90 -9.87 1.94
N THR A 278 3.78 -10.52 1.60
CA THR A 278 2.47 -9.89 1.43
C THR A 278 1.33 -10.62 2.16
N TRP A 279 1.64 -11.62 3.00
CA TRP A 279 0.62 -12.44 3.66
C TRP A 279 0.47 -12.03 5.13
N PRO A 280 -0.68 -11.46 5.55
CA PRO A 280 -0.88 -10.91 6.89
C PRO A 280 -1.22 -11.97 7.94
N GLY A 281 -0.58 -13.14 7.88
CA GLY A 281 -0.88 -14.28 8.75
C GLY A 281 -2.34 -14.77 8.65
N MET A 282 -2.81 -15.45 9.71
CA MET A 282 -4.08 -16.20 9.70
C MET A 282 -5.28 -15.49 10.34
N SER A 283 -5.14 -14.26 10.85
CA SER A 283 -6.22 -13.57 11.57
C SER A 283 -7.47 -13.27 10.71
N CYS A 284 -8.61 -13.08 11.36
CA CYS A 284 -9.90 -12.80 10.70
C CYS A 284 -10.15 -11.30 10.41
N ASP A 285 -9.16 -10.43 10.61
CA ASP A 285 -9.31 -8.96 10.49
C ASP A 285 -9.73 -8.47 9.11
N PHE A 286 -9.53 -9.29 8.08
CA PHE A 286 -10.01 -9.01 6.72
C PHE A 286 -11.55 -8.89 6.63
N LEU A 287 -12.29 -9.41 7.60
CA LEU A 287 -13.76 -9.27 7.72
C LEU A 287 -14.22 -7.95 8.36
N GLN A 288 -13.31 -7.11 8.86
CA GLN A 288 -13.69 -5.82 9.44
C GLN A 288 -14.36 -4.92 8.39
N ARG A 289 -15.43 -4.20 8.80
CA ARG A 289 -16.28 -3.34 7.93
C ARG A 289 -15.47 -2.36 7.05
N LYS A 290 -14.32 -1.91 7.56
CA LYS A 290 -13.36 -1.02 6.89
C LYS A 290 -12.78 -1.58 5.58
N TYR A 291 -12.65 -2.90 5.47
CA TYR A 291 -12.19 -3.59 4.25
C TYR A 291 -13.37 -4.12 3.42
N VAL A 292 -14.39 -4.66 4.09
CA VAL A 292 -15.58 -5.25 3.44
C VAL A 292 -16.36 -4.24 2.60
N LYS A 293 -16.56 -3.01 3.10
CA LYS A 293 -17.32 -1.97 2.37
C LYS A 293 -16.62 -1.53 1.06
N PRO A 294 -15.32 -1.15 1.04
CA PRO A 294 -14.63 -0.86 -0.22
C PRO A 294 -14.59 -2.04 -1.20
N TYR A 295 -14.42 -3.27 -0.72
CA TYR A 295 -14.44 -4.46 -1.57
C TYR A 295 -15.77 -4.61 -2.32
N PHE A 296 -16.90 -4.63 -1.61
CA PHE A 296 -18.21 -4.78 -2.27
C PHE A 296 -18.61 -3.55 -3.09
N ASN A 297 -18.23 -2.33 -2.69
CA ASN A 297 -18.43 -1.13 -3.51
C ASN A 297 -17.73 -1.22 -4.88
N GLN A 298 -16.54 -1.83 -4.93
CA GLN A 298 -15.80 -2.08 -6.17
C GLN A 298 -16.39 -3.28 -6.95
N VAL A 299 -16.69 -4.37 -6.24
CA VAL A 299 -16.96 -5.69 -6.83
C VAL A 299 -18.42 -5.87 -7.27
N LEU A 300 -19.41 -5.42 -6.49
CA LEU A 300 -20.82 -5.63 -6.87
C LEU A 300 -21.20 -4.95 -8.20
N PRO A 301 -20.73 -3.72 -8.52
CA PRO A 301 -20.97 -3.16 -9.84
C PRO A 301 -20.20 -3.88 -10.95
N GLN A 302 -19.02 -4.45 -10.68
CA GLN A 302 -18.28 -5.26 -11.65
C GLN A 302 -19.01 -6.59 -11.94
N VAL A 303 -19.60 -7.21 -10.92
CA VAL A 303 -20.50 -8.37 -11.05
C VAL A 303 -21.72 -8.01 -11.90
N ALA A 304 -22.41 -6.91 -11.59
CA ALA A 304 -23.55 -6.44 -12.38
C ALA A 304 -23.17 -6.15 -13.85
N THR A 305 -22.02 -5.50 -14.08
CA THR A 305 -21.45 -5.24 -15.42
C THR A 305 -21.31 -6.55 -16.20
N MET A 306 -20.64 -7.55 -15.64
CA MET A 306 -20.38 -8.81 -16.35
C MET A 306 -21.64 -9.69 -16.52
N ILE A 307 -22.57 -9.68 -15.57
CA ILE A 307 -23.88 -10.35 -15.74
C ILE A 307 -24.66 -9.72 -16.89
N LEU A 308 -24.76 -8.38 -16.92
CA LEU A 308 -25.48 -7.68 -17.98
C LEU A 308 -24.83 -7.89 -19.35
N GLN A 309 -23.49 -7.82 -19.45
CA GLN A 309 -22.78 -8.10 -20.71
C GLN A 309 -22.93 -9.55 -21.17
N PHE A 310 -22.95 -10.52 -20.25
CA PHE A 310 -23.27 -11.91 -20.58
C PHE A 310 -24.69 -12.04 -21.12
N LEU A 311 -25.69 -11.44 -20.46
CA LEU A 311 -27.09 -11.47 -20.90
C LEU A 311 -27.26 -10.77 -22.26
N ILE A 312 -26.70 -9.58 -22.46
CA ILE A 312 -26.69 -8.88 -23.76
C ILE A 312 -26.09 -9.77 -24.85
N SER A 313 -24.96 -10.45 -24.58
CA SER A 313 -24.33 -11.36 -25.53
C SER A 313 -25.20 -12.57 -25.85
N GLN A 314 -25.78 -13.25 -24.87
CA GLN A 314 -26.63 -14.43 -25.13
C GLN A 314 -27.95 -14.06 -25.79
N SER A 315 -28.62 -12.98 -25.36
CA SER A 315 -29.84 -12.49 -26.01
C SER A 315 -29.58 -12.03 -27.44
N THR A 316 -28.42 -11.43 -27.73
CA THR A 316 -28.00 -11.12 -29.11
C THR A 316 -27.83 -12.40 -29.94
N THR A 317 -27.15 -13.41 -29.41
CA THR A 317 -26.98 -14.72 -30.07
C THR A 317 -28.32 -15.39 -30.36
N LEU A 318 -29.26 -15.37 -29.41
CA LEU A 318 -30.61 -15.92 -29.58
C LEU A 318 -31.43 -15.15 -30.63
N LEU A 319 -31.33 -13.82 -30.68
CA LEU A 319 -32.00 -12.99 -31.70
C LEU A 319 -31.45 -13.27 -33.10
N VAL A 320 -30.12 -13.30 -33.28
CA VAL A 320 -29.50 -13.71 -34.55
C VAL A 320 -29.89 -15.16 -34.91
N GLY A 321 -30.09 -16.00 -33.89
CA GLY A 321 -30.68 -17.34 -33.99
C GLY A 321 -32.02 -17.41 -34.76
N THR A 322 -32.82 -16.34 -34.73
CA THR A 322 -34.14 -16.29 -35.41
C THR A 322 -34.06 -15.92 -36.90
N LEU A 323 -32.92 -15.43 -37.40
CA LEU A 323 -32.78 -14.94 -38.78
C LEU A 323 -32.71 -16.06 -39.84
N GLY A 324 -32.46 -17.31 -39.43
CA GLY A 324 -32.44 -18.47 -40.31
C GLY A 324 -31.17 -19.31 -40.20
N VAL A 325 -31.25 -20.59 -40.61
CA VAL A 325 -30.18 -21.58 -40.44
C VAL A 325 -28.89 -21.17 -41.16
N LEU A 326 -28.99 -20.58 -42.35
CA LEU A 326 -27.85 -20.10 -43.14
C LEU A 326 -27.13 -18.93 -42.45
N GLN A 327 -27.90 -17.96 -41.94
CA GLN A 327 -27.41 -16.78 -41.22
C GLN A 327 -26.68 -17.20 -39.94
N VAL A 328 -27.26 -18.14 -39.18
CA VAL A 328 -26.67 -18.70 -37.96
C VAL A 328 -25.40 -19.49 -38.26
N ALA A 329 -25.39 -20.33 -39.31
CA ALA A 329 -24.20 -21.06 -39.71
C ALA A 329 -23.06 -20.12 -40.09
N ALA A 330 -23.35 -19.08 -40.88
CA ALA A 330 -22.35 -18.11 -41.33
C ALA A 330 -21.80 -17.24 -40.20
N SER A 331 -22.65 -16.72 -39.32
CA SER A 331 -22.21 -15.96 -38.15
C SER A 331 -21.42 -16.83 -37.18
N THR A 332 -21.80 -18.10 -36.99
CA THR A 332 -21.07 -19.05 -36.13
C THR A 332 -19.69 -19.37 -36.70
N ALA A 333 -19.56 -19.56 -38.01
CA ALA A 333 -18.27 -19.77 -38.67
C ALA A 333 -17.34 -18.55 -38.54
N ALA A 334 -17.83 -17.35 -38.86
CA ALA A 334 -17.04 -16.11 -38.80
C ALA A 334 -16.60 -15.75 -37.37
N THR A 335 -17.48 -15.95 -36.38
CA THR A 335 -17.14 -15.72 -34.97
C THR A 335 -16.20 -16.80 -34.43
N SER A 336 -16.44 -18.08 -34.69
CA SER A 336 -15.57 -19.17 -34.20
C SER A 336 -14.12 -19.05 -34.70
N ALA A 337 -13.92 -18.53 -35.91
CA ALA A 337 -12.58 -18.28 -36.47
C ALA A 337 -11.82 -17.10 -35.80
N THR A 338 -12.50 -16.22 -35.06
CA THR A 338 -11.93 -14.96 -34.55
C THR A 338 -11.97 -14.85 -33.02
N VAL A 339 -13.04 -15.35 -32.39
CA VAL A 339 -13.30 -15.34 -30.94
C VAL A 339 -12.13 -15.82 -30.08
N PRO A 340 -11.43 -16.94 -30.38
CA PRO A 340 -10.35 -17.43 -29.52
C PRO A 340 -9.20 -16.43 -29.33
N ILE A 341 -8.93 -15.61 -30.35
CA ILE A 341 -7.86 -14.59 -30.31
C ILE A 341 -8.41 -13.28 -29.75
N THR A 342 -9.57 -12.82 -30.23
CA THR A 342 -10.13 -11.51 -29.84
C THR A 342 -10.55 -11.47 -28.36
N ILE A 343 -11.19 -12.52 -27.83
CA ILE A 343 -11.56 -12.58 -26.40
C ILE A 343 -10.30 -12.71 -25.52
N CYS A 344 -9.25 -13.41 -25.98
CA CYS A 344 -7.97 -13.43 -25.28
C CYS A 344 -7.32 -12.04 -25.20
N LEU A 345 -7.35 -11.25 -26.28
CA LEU A 345 -6.86 -9.87 -26.30
C LEU A 345 -7.70 -8.96 -25.39
N LEU A 346 -9.04 -9.03 -25.48
CA LEU A 346 -10.00 -8.31 -24.62
C LEU A 346 -9.68 -8.49 -23.12
N ILE A 347 -9.71 -9.73 -22.62
CA ILE A 347 -9.49 -10.03 -21.20
C ILE A 347 -8.05 -9.69 -20.78
N THR A 348 -7.07 -9.91 -21.66
CA THR A 348 -5.67 -9.59 -21.37
C THR A 348 -5.43 -8.11 -21.21
N PHE A 349 -5.93 -7.26 -22.12
CA PHE A 349 -5.72 -5.82 -22.03
C PHE A 349 -6.56 -5.17 -20.94
N SER A 350 -7.78 -5.66 -20.67
CA SER A 350 -8.54 -5.23 -19.50
C SER A 350 -7.77 -5.50 -18.20
N SER A 351 -7.26 -6.73 -18.01
CA SER A 351 -6.45 -7.11 -16.84
C SER A 351 -5.11 -6.36 -16.76
N LEU A 352 -4.38 -6.24 -17.87
CA LEU A 352 -3.09 -5.54 -17.94
C LEU A 352 -3.22 -4.05 -17.62
N THR A 353 -4.30 -3.42 -18.10
CA THR A 353 -4.63 -2.02 -17.81
C THR A 353 -5.01 -1.86 -16.35
N ALA A 354 -5.89 -2.73 -15.81
CA ALA A 354 -6.28 -2.72 -14.40
C ALA A 354 -5.06 -2.79 -13.46
N ILE A 355 -4.09 -3.66 -13.77
CA ILE A 355 -2.85 -3.79 -13.00
C ILE A 355 -1.95 -2.56 -13.18
N ARG A 356 -1.70 -2.12 -14.42
CA ARG A 356 -0.70 -1.06 -14.68
C ARG A 356 -1.17 0.34 -14.29
N VAL A 357 -2.44 0.66 -14.53
CA VAL A 357 -3.04 1.93 -14.10
C VAL A 357 -3.28 1.91 -12.59
N GLY A 358 -3.80 0.80 -12.04
CA GLY A 358 -3.99 0.64 -10.58
C GLY A 358 -2.69 0.81 -9.80
N MET A 359 -1.60 0.22 -10.27
CA MET A 359 -0.26 0.37 -9.67
C MET A 359 0.25 1.81 -9.73
N LYS A 360 0.02 2.55 -10.82
CA LYS A 360 0.43 3.97 -10.92
C LYS A 360 -0.43 4.92 -10.09
N LEU A 361 -1.73 4.63 -9.93
CA LEU A 361 -2.59 5.35 -8.98
C LEU A 361 -2.21 5.07 -7.53
N GLY A 362 -1.88 3.81 -7.20
CA GLY A 362 -1.37 3.42 -5.87
C GLY A 362 -0.02 4.08 -5.53
N GLN A 363 0.89 4.20 -6.51
CA GLN A 363 2.12 5.00 -6.39
C GLN A 363 1.85 6.51 -6.27
N GLY A 364 0.62 6.97 -6.50
CA GLY A 364 0.26 8.38 -6.46
C GLY A 364 0.65 9.20 -7.70
N HIS A 365 1.27 8.60 -8.71
CA HIS A 365 1.73 9.27 -9.93
C HIS A 365 0.58 9.44 -10.93
N SER A 366 -0.31 10.41 -10.69
CA SER A 366 -1.51 10.67 -11.52
C SER A 366 -1.21 10.84 -13.02
N GLN A 367 -0.15 11.59 -13.38
CA GLN A 367 0.26 11.79 -14.76
C GLN A 367 0.77 10.50 -15.43
N ASP A 368 1.56 9.69 -14.71
CA ASP A 368 2.01 8.38 -15.22
C ASP A 368 0.83 7.42 -15.39
N ALA A 369 -0.16 7.45 -14.49
CA ALA A 369 -1.36 6.63 -14.61
C ALA A 369 -2.14 6.98 -15.88
N CYS A 370 -2.32 8.27 -16.16
CA CYS A 370 -2.93 8.75 -17.41
C CYS A 370 -2.14 8.31 -18.65
N ARG A 371 -0.83 8.56 -18.70
CA ARG A 371 0.05 8.13 -19.81
C ARG A 371 0.00 6.61 -20.03
N THR A 372 0.01 5.84 -18.94
CA THR A 372 -0.06 4.37 -18.96
C THR A 372 -1.40 3.87 -19.48
N ALA A 373 -2.51 4.53 -19.10
CA ALA A 373 -3.85 4.21 -19.57
C ALA A 373 -3.98 4.42 -21.08
N TRP A 374 -3.60 5.59 -21.60
CA TRP A 374 -3.62 5.87 -23.04
C TRP A 374 -2.71 4.91 -23.83
N LEU A 375 -1.52 4.61 -23.32
CA LEU A 375 -0.63 3.62 -23.95
C LEU A 375 -1.24 2.21 -23.98
N CYS A 376 -1.95 1.79 -22.93
CA CYS A 376 -2.69 0.52 -22.92
C CYS A 376 -3.81 0.48 -23.99
N LEU A 377 -4.61 1.55 -24.11
CA LEU A 377 -5.67 1.63 -25.13
C LEU A 377 -5.11 1.60 -26.55
N LEU A 378 -4.04 2.36 -26.81
CA LEU A 378 -3.36 2.38 -28.10
C LEU A 378 -2.74 1.03 -28.46
N CYS A 379 -2.09 0.35 -27.50
CA CYS A 379 -1.55 -1.00 -27.72
C CYS A 379 -2.63 -2.03 -28.04
N GLN A 380 -3.79 -1.98 -27.37
CA GLN A 380 -4.93 -2.86 -27.68
C GLN A 380 -5.48 -2.59 -29.09
N ALA A 381 -5.77 -1.33 -29.41
CA ALA A 381 -6.28 -0.96 -30.72
C ALA A 381 -5.32 -1.35 -31.85
N ALA A 382 -4.01 -1.11 -31.67
CA ALA A 382 -2.99 -1.48 -32.64
C ALA A 382 -2.89 -3.01 -32.86
N LEU A 383 -2.96 -3.82 -31.79
CA LEU A 383 -2.89 -5.27 -31.93
C LEU A 383 -4.14 -5.86 -32.59
N THR A 384 -5.34 -5.39 -32.25
CA THR A 384 -6.57 -5.83 -32.94
C THR A 384 -6.62 -5.34 -34.39
N ALA A 385 -6.09 -4.16 -34.70
CA ALA A 385 -5.95 -3.68 -36.08
C ALA A 385 -4.94 -4.52 -36.89
N VAL A 386 -3.79 -4.90 -36.31
CA VAL A 386 -2.83 -5.82 -36.95
C VAL A 386 -3.44 -7.20 -37.17
N PHE A 387 -4.20 -7.72 -36.20
CA PHE A 387 -4.95 -8.98 -36.37
C PHE A 387 -5.96 -8.89 -37.53
N GLY A 388 -6.73 -7.79 -37.61
CA GLY A 388 -7.65 -7.53 -38.72
C GLY A 388 -6.93 -7.41 -40.07
N ALA A 389 -5.77 -6.76 -40.13
CA ALA A 389 -4.97 -6.63 -41.34
C ALA A 389 -4.40 -7.98 -41.86
N ILE A 390 -4.24 -8.98 -40.97
CA ILE A 390 -3.83 -10.34 -41.34
C ILE A 390 -5.05 -11.18 -41.76
N VAL A 391 -6.18 -11.06 -41.04
CA VAL A 391 -7.36 -11.93 -41.21
C VAL A 391 -8.27 -11.49 -42.36
N LEU A 392 -8.49 -10.20 -42.58
CA LEU A 392 -9.43 -9.70 -43.60
C LEU A 392 -9.01 -9.95 -45.06
N PRO A 393 -7.70 -10.01 -45.42
CA PRO A 393 -7.29 -10.52 -46.72
C PRO A 393 -7.59 -12.01 -46.89
N LEU A 394 -7.23 -12.83 -45.89
CA LEU A 394 -7.34 -14.30 -45.89
C LEU A 394 -8.76 -14.82 -45.58
N ARG A 395 -9.79 -13.98 -45.76
CA ARG A 395 -11.13 -14.25 -45.23
C ARG A 395 -11.90 -15.34 -45.97
N LYS A 396 -11.54 -15.68 -47.21
CA LYS A 396 -12.19 -16.76 -47.96
C LYS A 396 -11.57 -18.10 -47.59
N GLU A 397 -10.24 -18.13 -47.54
CA GLU A 397 -9.38 -19.23 -47.14
C GLU A 397 -9.69 -19.65 -45.69
N LEU A 398 -9.85 -18.68 -44.80
CA LEU A 398 -10.23 -18.91 -43.41
C LEU A 398 -11.64 -19.51 -43.29
N MET A 399 -12.62 -19.04 -44.08
CA MET A 399 -13.97 -19.62 -44.04
C MET A 399 -14.03 -21.02 -44.67
N ALA A 400 -13.22 -21.30 -45.69
CA ALA A 400 -13.06 -22.63 -46.26
C ALA A 400 -12.44 -23.65 -45.28
N PHE A 401 -11.66 -23.20 -44.28
CA PHE A 401 -11.22 -24.04 -43.17
C PHE A 401 -12.34 -24.31 -42.13
N MET A 402 -13.33 -23.42 -42.01
CA MET A 402 -14.40 -23.52 -41.02
C MET A 402 -15.62 -24.33 -41.49
N THR A 403 -15.90 -24.37 -42.79
CA THR A 403 -17.06 -25.08 -43.35
C THR A 403 -16.86 -25.45 -44.83
N ASN A 404 -17.43 -26.59 -45.23
CA ASN A 404 -17.41 -27.08 -46.61
C ASN A 404 -18.58 -26.54 -47.46
N ASP A 405 -19.54 -25.83 -46.86
CA ASP A 405 -20.68 -25.25 -47.58
C ASP A 405 -20.28 -23.90 -48.22
N PRO A 406 -20.28 -23.76 -49.57
CA PRO A 406 -19.82 -22.55 -50.24
C PRO A 406 -20.73 -21.34 -50.03
N VAL A 407 -22.03 -21.54 -49.76
CA VAL A 407 -22.98 -20.46 -49.48
C VAL A 407 -22.73 -19.90 -48.08
N VAL A 408 -22.46 -20.78 -47.12
CA VAL A 408 -22.04 -20.38 -45.77
C VAL A 408 -20.67 -19.70 -45.82
N GLN A 409 -19.70 -20.22 -46.60
CA GLN A 409 -18.38 -19.60 -46.77
C GLN A 409 -18.47 -18.16 -47.26
N GLN A 410 -19.27 -17.90 -48.32
CA GLN A 410 -19.40 -16.55 -48.87
C GLN A 410 -19.97 -15.59 -47.82
N LEU A 411 -21.14 -15.90 -47.27
CA LEU A 411 -21.83 -15.05 -46.29
C LEU A 411 -20.97 -14.80 -45.04
N ALA A 412 -20.29 -15.83 -44.53
CA ALA A 412 -19.40 -15.70 -43.38
C ALA A 412 -18.18 -14.79 -43.69
N SER A 413 -17.66 -14.82 -44.92
CA SER A 413 -16.55 -13.96 -45.35
C SER A 413 -16.96 -12.48 -45.48
N GLU A 414 -18.22 -12.22 -45.80
CA GLU A 414 -18.78 -10.85 -45.89
C GLU A 414 -19.07 -10.29 -44.48
N LEU A 415 -19.63 -11.11 -43.58
CA LEU A 415 -19.84 -10.76 -42.16
C LEU A 415 -18.55 -10.55 -41.36
N LEU A 416 -17.41 -11.11 -41.78
CA LEU A 416 -16.15 -11.01 -41.05
C LEU A 416 -15.65 -9.56 -40.88
N ILE A 417 -15.98 -8.67 -41.82
CA ILE A 417 -15.55 -7.25 -41.80
C ILE A 417 -16.17 -6.48 -40.61
N PRO A 418 -17.51 -6.37 -40.47
CA PRO A 418 -18.11 -5.72 -39.31
C PRO A 418 -17.80 -6.44 -37.98
N ILE A 419 -17.62 -7.77 -37.98
CA ILE A 419 -17.21 -8.52 -36.79
C ILE A 419 -15.83 -8.07 -36.28
N VAL A 420 -14.83 -7.94 -37.16
CA VAL A 420 -13.48 -7.46 -36.79
C VAL A 420 -13.50 -5.99 -36.33
N LEU A 421 -14.31 -5.13 -36.96
CA LEU A 421 -14.50 -3.74 -36.52
C LEU A 421 -15.15 -3.67 -35.13
N ASN A 422 -16.19 -4.47 -34.88
CA ASN A 422 -16.82 -4.56 -33.56
C ASN A 422 -15.80 -5.00 -32.48
N PHE A 423 -14.95 -5.99 -32.75
CA PHE A 423 -13.89 -6.41 -31.81
C PHE A 423 -12.82 -5.33 -31.57
N LEU A 424 -12.51 -4.49 -32.57
CA LEU A 424 -11.58 -3.36 -32.40
C LEU A 424 -12.13 -2.35 -31.38
N PHE A 425 -13.39 -1.95 -31.52
CA PHE A 425 -14.02 -0.96 -30.64
C PHE A 425 -14.33 -1.56 -29.25
N ALA A 426 -14.87 -2.78 -29.19
CA ALA A 426 -15.07 -3.51 -27.93
C ALA A 426 -13.75 -3.71 -27.17
N GLY A 427 -12.64 -3.90 -27.90
CA GLY A 427 -11.28 -3.98 -27.34
C GLY A 427 -10.91 -2.76 -26.49
N VAL A 428 -11.21 -1.57 -26.98
CA VAL A 428 -10.99 -0.29 -26.30
C VAL A 428 -11.98 -0.11 -25.14
N VAL A 429 -13.27 -0.36 -25.38
CA VAL A 429 -14.35 -0.27 -24.36
C VAL A 429 -14.05 -1.16 -23.16
N SER A 430 -13.73 -2.45 -23.37
CA SER A 430 -13.40 -3.40 -22.30
C SER A 430 -12.14 -3.00 -21.51
N SER A 431 -11.16 -2.40 -22.18
CA SER A 431 -9.93 -1.89 -21.56
C SER A 431 -10.19 -0.61 -20.74
N ALA A 432 -11.15 0.22 -21.14
CA ALA A 432 -11.56 1.39 -20.39
C ALA A 432 -12.48 1.03 -19.21
N ASN A 433 -13.51 0.22 -19.41
CA ASN A 433 -14.48 -0.16 -18.38
C ASN A 433 -13.88 -1.10 -17.31
N GLY A 434 -13.28 -2.22 -17.71
CA GLY A 434 -12.70 -3.21 -16.79
C GLY A 434 -11.23 -2.93 -16.40
N GLY A 435 -10.55 -2.06 -17.14
CA GLY A 435 -9.20 -1.57 -16.84
C GLY A 435 -9.22 -0.23 -16.13
N ILE A 436 -9.45 0.86 -16.87
CA ILE A 436 -9.26 2.25 -16.38
C ILE A 436 -10.26 2.63 -15.29
N LEU A 437 -11.57 2.50 -15.53
CA LEU A 437 -12.60 2.85 -14.55
C LEU A 437 -12.51 1.96 -13.31
N ALA A 438 -12.22 0.68 -13.50
CA ALA A 438 -11.93 -0.24 -12.40
C ALA A 438 -10.71 0.22 -11.58
N SER A 439 -9.60 0.63 -12.21
CA SER A 439 -8.44 1.21 -11.53
C SER A 439 -8.73 2.54 -10.81
N GLN A 440 -9.65 3.37 -11.33
CA GLN A 440 -10.05 4.61 -10.68
C GLN A 440 -10.99 4.38 -9.47
N GLY A 441 -11.64 3.21 -9.37
CA GLY A 441 -12.65 2.89 -8.35
C GLY A 441 -14.09 3.19 -8.79
N ARG A 442 -14.32 3.29 -10.10
CA ARG A 442 -15.55 3.79 -10.74
C ARG A 442 -16.38 2.68 -11.41
N THR A 443 -16.33 1.44 -10.93
CA THR A 443 -17.08 0.31 -11.53
C THR A 443 -18.60 0.54 -11.56
N SER A 444 -19.15 1.38 -10.67
CA SER A 444 -20.55 1.86 -10.73
C SER A 444 -20.86 2.68 -11.99
N LEU A 445 -19.88 3.39 -12.57
CA LEU A 445 -20.05 4.06 -13.86
C LEU A 445 -20.05 3.04 -15.00
N SER A 446 -19.16 2.04 -14.97
CA SER A 446 -19.16 0.93 -15.93
C SER A 446 -20.53 0.22 -15.96
N ALA A 447 -21.06 -0.15 -14.79
CA ALA A 447 -22.38 -0.78 -14.67
C ALA A 447 -23.52 0.09 -15.22
N LYS A 448 -23.45 1.42 -15.04
CA LYS A 448 -24.43 2.38 -15.60
C LYS A 448 -24.29 2.51 -17.12
N MET A 449 -23.08 2.48 -17.67
CA MET A 449 -22.88 2.45 -19.13
C MET A 449 -23.48 1.19 -19.73
N VAL A 450 -23.26 0.01 -19.13
CA VAL A 450 -23.90 -1.22 -19.63
C VAL A 450 -25.43 -1.15 -19.52
N MET A 451 -25.97 -0.68 -18.39
CA MET A 451 -27.42 -0.63 -18.14
C MET A 451 -28.17 0.41 -19.00
N PHE A 452 -27.59 1.60 -19.21
CA PHE A 452 -28.27 2.74 -19.86
C PHE A 452 -27.74 3.09 -21.25
N PHE A 453 -26.63 2.48 -21.69
CA PHE A 453 -26.11 2.61 -23.06
C PHE A 453 -26.06 1.24 -23.77
N GLU A 454 -25.25 0.30 -23.29
CA GLU A 454 -25.02 -0.98 -24.01
C GLU A 454 -26.33 -1.79 -24.17
N LEU A 455 -27.12 -1.92 -23.11
CA LEU A 455 -28.40 -2.65 -23.15
C LEU A 455 -29.42 -2.04 -24.14
N PRO A 456 -29.81 -0.75 -24.05
CA PRO A 456 -30.80 -0.18 -24.98
C PRO A 456 -30.25 0.03 -26.41
N PHE A 457 -28.99 0.44 -26.59
CA PHE A 457 -28.47 0.71 -27.94
C PHE A 457 -27.98 -0.54 -28.65
N LEU A 458 -27.37 -1.52 -27.96
CA LEU A 458 -26.89 -2.76 -28.59
C LEU A 458 -28.04 -3.77 -28.71
N LEU A 459 -28.58 -4.27 -27.59
CA LEU A 459 -29.62 -5.30 -27.62
C LEU A 459 -30.96 -4.74 -28.15
N GLY A 460 -31.31 -3.49 -27.80
CA GLY A 460 -32.55 -2.86 -28.27
C GLY A 460 -32.57 -2.60 -29.78
N SER A 461 -31.47 -2.09 -30.38
CA SER A 461 -31.42 -1.88 -31.84
C SER A 461 -31.46 -3.21 -32.61
N ILE A 462 -30.73 -4.23 -32.14
CA ILE A 462 -30.76 -5.58 -32.72
C ILE A 462 -32.17 -6.19 -32.61
N SER A 463 -32.83 -6.04 -31.47
CA SER A 463 -34.22 -6.51 -31.27
C SER A 463 -35.19 -5.85 -32.26
N VAL A 464 -35.07 -4.54 -32.48
CA VAL A 464 -35.91 -3.79 -33.43
C VAL A 464 -35.62 -4.19 -34.88
N LEU A 465 -34.33 -4.32 -35.26
CA LEU A 465 -33.94 -4.75 -36.60
C LEU A 465 -34.42 -6.16 -36.93
N VAL A 466 -34.26 -7.11 -36.00
CA VAL A 466 -34.63 -8.52 -36.18
C VAL A 466 -36.15 -8.72 -36.13
N LEU A 467 -36.83 -8.24 -35.08
CA LEU A 467 -38.22 -8.59 -34.80
C LEU A 467 -39.24 -7.68 -35.52
N VAL A 468 -38.92 -6.39 -35.71
CA VAL A 468 -39.84 -5.41 -36.32
C VAL A 468 -39.53 -5.26 -37.81
N PHE A 469 -38.28 -4.95 -38.18
CA PHE A 469 -37.90 -4.69 -39.56
C PHE A 469 -37.53 -5.95 -40.37
N ARG A 470 -37.28 -7.09 -39.71
CA ARG A 470 -36.74 -8.33 -40.33
C ARG A 470 -35.52 -8.06 -41.23
N ALA A 471 -34.62 -7.20 -40.75
CA ALA A 471 -33.44 -6.77 -41.48
C ALA A 471 -32.46 -7.92 -41.71
N ASP A 472 -31.71 -7.86 -42.82
CA ASP A 472 -30.69 -8.86 -43.14
C ASP A 472 -29.55 -8.88 -42.10
N VAL A 473 -28.92 -10.04 -41.95
CA VAL A 473 -27.83 -10.29 -41.01
C VAL A 473 -26.64 -9.32 -41.20
N HIS A 474 -26.35 -8.85 -42.41
CA HIS A 474 -25.34 -7.81 -42.62
C HIS A 474 -25.68 -6.51 -41.91
N ILE A 475 -26.94 -6.05 -42.00
CA ILE A 475 -27.38 -4.80 -41.38
C ILE A 475 -27.25 -4.90 -39.86
N VAL A 476 -27.61 -6.05 -39.28
CA VAL A 476 -27.46 -6.33 -37.84
C VAL A 476 -26.01 -6.18 -37.39
N TYR A 477 -25.04 -6.83 -38.07
CA TYR A 477 -23.63 -6.73 -37.69
C TYR A 477 -23.00 -5.35 -37.95
N TRP A 478 -23.39 -4.65 -39.03
CA TRP A 478 -22.93 -3.28 -39.28
C TRP A 478 -23.46 -2.28 -38.24
N VAL A 479 -24.73 -2.41 -37.84
CA VAL A 479 -25.30 -1.57 -36.75
C VAL A 479 -24.67 -1.92 -35.42
N GLN A 480 -24.40 -3.20 -35.12
CA GLN A 480 -23.67 -3.62 -33.92
C GLN A 480 -22.29 -2.93 -33.86
N ALA A 481 -21.50 -2.97 -34.94
CA ALA A 481 -20.20 -2.31 -35.00
C ALA A 481 -20.29 -0.78 -34.84
N LEU A 482 -21.34 -0.16 -35.38
CA LEU A 482 -21.59 1.29 -35.25
C LEU A 482 -21.97 1.68 -33.81
N VAL A 483 -22.79 0.90 -33.11
CA VAL A 483 -23.15 1.15 -31.71
C VAL A 483 -21.90 1.05 -30.81
N THR A 484 -21.08 0.01 -30.98
CA THR A 484 -19.84 -0.15 -30.23
C THR A 484 -18.81 0.94 -30.55
N LEU A 485 -18.81 1.49 -31.77
CA LEU A 485 -18.01 2.68 -32.12
C LEU A 485 -18.48 3.93 -31.37
N ILE A 486 -19.80 4.15 -31.24
CA ILE A 486 -20.34 5.27 -30.48
C ILE A 486 -20.02 5.10 -28.98
N GLU A 487 -20.14 3.90 -28.42
CA GLU A 487 -19.71 3.61 -27.04
C GLU A 487 -18.22 3.91 -26.85
N CYS A 488 -17.37 3.50 -27.80
CA CYS A 488 -15.94 3.77 -27.81
C CYS A 488 -15.65 5.28 -27.74
N PHE A 489 -16.35 6.11 -28.51
CA PHE A 489 -16.23 7.57 -28.40
C PHE A 489 -16.68 8.11 -27.04
N VAL A 490 -17.83 7.65 -26.52
CA VAL A 490 -18.36 8.08 -25.20
C VAL A 490 -17.37 7.74 -24.08
N ILE A 491 -16.84 6.52 -24.05
CA ILE A 491 -15.91 6.11 -22.98
C ILE A 491 -14.54 6.79 -23.11
N LEU A 492 -14.06 7.07 -24.32
CA LEU A 492 -12.85 7.86 -24.54
C LEU A 492 -13.00 9.32 -24.07
N ILE A 493 -14.18 9.93 -24.23
CA ILE A 493 -14.49 11.26 -23.67
C ILE A 493 -14.45 11.19 -22.14
N ILE A 494 -15.08 10.19 -21.53
CA ILE A 494 -15.09 9.99 -20.06
C ILE A 494 -13.66 9.80 -19.50
N VAL A 495 -12.81 9.02 -20.19
CA VAL A 495 -11.40 8.81 -19.81
C VAL A 495 -10.56 10.08 -19.99
N LYS A 496 -10.81 10.88 -21.04
CA LYS A 496 -10.17 12.17 -21.26
C LYS A 496 -10.56 13.20 -20.18
N GLN A 497 -11.78 13.13 -19.67
CA GLN A 497 -12.31 14.00 -18.61
C GLN A 497 -12.05 13.50 -17.17
N SER A 498 -11.37 12.36 -16.99
CA SER A 498 -11.04 11.85 -15.65
C SER A 498 -10.12 12.78 -14.87
N ASP A 499 -10.49 13.10 -13.63
CA ASP A 499 -9.64 13.76 -12.64
C ASP A 499 -8.60 12.77 -12.09
N TRP A 500 -7.47 12.66 -12.79
CA TRP A 500 -6.38 11.75 -12.43
C TRP A 500 -5.72 12.04 -11.07
N PRO A 501 -5.51 13.32 -10.65
CA PRO A 501 -5.12 13.65 -9.28
C PRO A 501 -6.08 13.08 -8.23
N LYS A 502 -7.38 13.36 -8.34
CA LYS A 502 -8.39 12.85 -7.39
C LYS A 502 -8.43 11.34 -7.31
N TYR A 503 -8.43 10.64 -8.45
CA TYR A 503 -8.47 9.17 -8.43
C TYR A 503 -7.16 8.54 -7.92
N ALA A 504 -6.03 9.26 -7.96
CA ALA A 504 -4.81 8.84 -7.29
C ALA A 504 -4.91 9.03 -5.77
N GLU A 505 -5.48 10.16 -5.30
CA GLU A 505 -5.72 10.38 -3.86
C GLU A 505 -6.72 9.38 -3.29
N GLU A 506 -7.86 9.15 -3.96
CA GLU A 506 -8.83 8.11 -3.57
C GLU A 506 -8.19 6.71 -3.54
N ALA A 507 -7.27 6.41 -4.46
CA ALA A 507 -6.53 5.15 -4.47
C ALA A 507 -5.55 5.06 -3.28
N ARG A 508 -4.82 6.12 -2.92
CA ARG A 508 -4.01 6.16 -1.69
C ARG A 508 -4.90 5.98 -0.46
N ALA A 509 -6.00 6.73 -0.36
CA ALA A 509 -6.93 6.68 0.78
C ALA A 509 -7.54 5.28 1.00
N ARG A 510 -7.92 4.56 -0.07
CA ARG A 510 -8.38 3.16 -0.02
C ARG A 510 -7.31 2.17 0.49
N ASN A 511 -6.04 2.55 0.46
CA ASN A 511 -4.90 1.70 0.82
C ASN A 511 -4.09 2.26 2.00
N ARG A 512 -4.56 3.31 2.68
CA ARG A 512 -4.04 3.74 3.98
C ARG A 512 -4.27 2.59 4.97
N PRO A 513 -3.22 2.02 5.57
CA PRO A 513 -3.36 0.88 6.47
C PRO A 513 -4.15 1.29 7.71
N ALA A 514 -5.28 0.62 7.94
CA ALA A 514 -6.20 0.95 9.03
C ALA A 514 -5.83 0.28 10.37
N THR A 515 -4.57 -0.11 10.50
CA THR A 515 -3.80 -0.55 11.68
C THR A 515 -2.35 -0.76 11.21
N GLU A 516 -1.56 0.32 11.14
CA GLU A 516 -0.09 0.26 11.14
C GLU A 516 0.42 1.19 12.25
N PRO A 517 1.65 0.98 12.77
CA PRO A 517 2.31 1.95 13.65
C PRO A 517 2.45 3.32 12.98
N ALA A 518 2.62 4.39 13.78
CA ALA A 518 2.75 5.76 13.26
C ALA A 518 3.95 5.91 12.29
N GLU A 519 4.93 5.03 12.42
CA GLU A 519 6.15 4.89 11.63
C GLU A 519 5.95 4.95 10.10
N ALA A 520 4.93 4.27 9.57
CA ALA A 520 4.72 4.17 8.12
C ALA A 520 4.12 5.45 7.49
N GLN A 521 3.39 6.23 8.28
CA GLN A 521 2.84 7.52 7.83
C GLN A 521 3.90 8.62 7.81
N VAL A 522 4.91 8.52 8.67
CA VAL A 522 6.16 9.27 8.53
C VAL A 522 6.77 8.98 7.16
N GLU A 523 7.15 7.73 6.84
CA GLU A 523 7.86 7.43 5.58
C GLU A 523 7.06 7.77 4.30
N THR A 524 5.72 7.73 4.33
CA THR A 524 4.91 8.18 3.18
C THR A 524 4.86 9.70 3.04
N HIS A 525 4.76 10.48 4.12
CA HIS A 525 4.76 11.94 4.06
C HIS A 525 6.04 12.50 3.40
N TYR A 526 7.20 11.89 3.70
CA TYR A 526 8.50 12.29 3.14
C TYR A 526 8.61 11.92 1.65
N ARG A 527 7.95 10.84 1.20
CA ARG A 527 7.91 10.44 -0.22
C ARG A 527 6.94 11.25 -1.07
N GLU A 528 5.80 11.67 -0.52
CA GLU A 528 4.83 12.48 -1.27
C GLU A 528 5.44 13.84 -1.64
N MET A 529 6.28 14.44 -0.77
CA MET A 529 6.99 15.69 -1.06
C MET A 529 8.17 15.55 -2.04
N ASP A 530 8.76 14.36 -2.23
CA ASP A 530 9.79 14.17 -3.28
C ASP A 530 9.21 14.21 -4.71
N SER A 531 7.87 14.21 -4.86
CA SER A 531 7.18 14.14 -6.16
C SER A 531 6.81 15.50 -6.80
N SER A 532 7.02 16.62 -6.10
CA SER A 532 6.62 17.97 -6.54
C SER A 532 7.73 18.76 -7.27
N PHE A 533 8.97 18.25 -7.31
CA PHE A 533 10.11 18.97 -7.86
C PHE A 533 10.25 18.88 -9.38
N SER A 534 10.73 19.96 -10.01
CA SER A 534 11.05 19.95 -11.44
C SER A 534 12.30 19.11 -11.73
N PRO A 535 12.44 18.51 -12.94
CA PRO A 535 13.63 17.73 -13.31
C PRO A 535 14.95 18.50 -13.22
N GLN A 536 14.91 19.84 -13.23
CA GLN A 536 16.10 20.70 -13.13
C GLN A 536 16.65 20.79 -11.70
N MET A 537 15.82 20.67 -10.65
CA MET A 537 16.29 20.66 -9.26
C MET A 537 17.01 19.36 -8.85
N LEU A 538 16.77 18.25 -9.56
CA LEU A 538 17.42 16.95 -9.30
C LEU A 538 18.89 16.89 -9.75
N ILE A 539 19.40 17.91 -10.45
CA ILE A 539 20.69 17.90 -11.15
C ILE A 539 21.91 18.15 -10.22
N HIS A 540 21.72 18.41 -8.92
CA HIS A 540 22.82 18.80 -8.01
C HIS A 540 23.16 17.81 -6.87
N LEU A 541 22.52 16.63 -6.82
CA LEU A 541 22.83 15.63 -5.79
C LEU A 541 24.05 14.75 -6.16
N ARG A 542 25.25 15.27 -5.88
CA ARG A 542 26.48 14.44 -5.81
C ARG A 542 26.32 13.32 -4.77
N ARG A 543 27.06 12.20 -4.96
CA ARG A 543 27.24 11.17 -3.92
C ARG A 543 27.71 11.84 -2.61
N PRO A 544 27.35 11.32 -1.42
CA PRO A 544 27.95 11.78 -0.17
C PRO A 544 29.46 11.56 -0.21
N THR A 545 30.22 12.51 0.32
CA THR A 545 31.65 12.34 0.61
C THR A 545 31.77 11.41 1.81
N LEU A 546 32.64 10.40 1.75
CA LEU A 546 32.94 9.57 2.91
C LEU A 546 33.85 10.33 3.88
N VAL A 547 33.57 10.23 5.18
CA VAL A 547 34.46 10.69 6.25
C VAL A 547 35.29 9.50 6.70
N SER A 548 36.61 9.60 6.50
CA SER A 548 37.54 8.49 6.76
C SER A 548 37.53 8.11 8.25
N LEU A 549 37.22 6.85 8.55
CA LEU A 549 37.22 6.26 9.90
C LEU A 549 37.86 4.86 9.91
N GLU A 550 38.85 4.61 9.04
CA GLU A 550 39.64 3.38 9.07
C GLU A 550 40.45 3.27 10.37
N ALA A 551 40.22 2.18 11.11
CA ALA A 551 40.98 1.85 12.31
C ALA A 551 42.20 0.97 11.97
N PRO A 552 43.31 1.07 12.72
CA PRO A 552 44.46 0.17 12.55
C PRO A 552 44.09 -1.27 12.92
N ALA A 553 44.92 -2.24 12.50
CA ALA A 553 44.67 -3.66 12.73
C ALA A 553 44.37 -3.99 14.20
N GLY A 554 43.25 -4.68 14.46
CA GLY A 554 42.74 -5.00 15.79
C GLY A 554 42.05 -3.85 16.54
N GLY A 555 42.16 -2.61 16.04
CA GLY A 555 41.48 -1.42 16.56
C GLY A 555 40.01 -1.33 16.15
N LEU A 556 39.36 -0.24 16.59
CA LEU A 556 37.95 0.07 16.34
C LEU A 556 37.78 1.53 15.95
N SER A 557 36.74 1.85 15.19
CA SER A 557 36.22 3.21 15.04
C SER A 557 34.77 3.27 15.49
N ILE A 558 34.46 4.18 16.41
CA ILE A 558 33.15 4.33 17.01
C ILE A 558 32.62 5.75 16.80
N LEU A 559 31.32 5.84 16.58
CA LEU A 559 30.55 7.07 16.44
C LEU A 559 29.39 7.05 17.45
N THR A 560 29.11 8.18 18.10
CA THR A 560 27.89 8.38 18.90
C THR A 560 27.19 9.67 18.47
N TRP A 561 25.86 9.65 18.42
CA TRP A 561 25.06 10.81 18.01
C TRP A 561 23.64 10.76 18.60
N ASN A 562 23.30 11.75 19.43
CA ASN A 562 21.91 12.02 19.78
C ASN A 562 21.17 12.62 18.58
N LEU A 563 20.08 11.95 18.18
CA LEU A 563 19.27 12.30 17.02
C LEU A 563 18.14 13.28 17.35
N ALA A 564 18.01 13.78 18.59
CA ALA A 564 17.17 14.92 18.93
C ALA A 564 17.48 16.13 18.02
N ALA A 565 16.55 17.05 17.74
CA ALA A 565 15.16 17.13 18.18
C ALA A 565 14.18 17.00 17.00
N ILE A 566 12.97 16.47 17.23
CA ILE A 566 11.81 16.94 16.46
C ILE A 566 11.36 18.21 17.17
N ASN A 567 11.91 19.33 16.72
CA ASN A 567 11.61 20.62 17.31
C ASN A 567 10.23 21.08 16.83
N ASN A 568 9.18 20.75 17.60
CA ASN A 568 7.79 21.09 17.32
C ASN A 568 7.59 22.57 16.96
N ASN A 569 8.42 23.48 17.46
CA ASN A 569 8.40 24.90 17.15
C ASN A 569 9.62 25.27 16.27
N PRO A 570 9.45 25.57 14.96
CA PRO A 570 10.58 25.86 14.06
C PRO A 570 11.43 27.07 14.48
N PHE A 571 10.94 27.92 15.40
CA PHE A 571 11.68 29.06 15.94
C PHE A 571 12.10 28.91 17.41
N GLU A 572 11.97 27.74 18.06
CA GLU A 572 12.35 27.59 19.48
C GLU A 572 13.83 27.92 19.73
N TYR A 573 14.70 27.50 18.81
CA TYR A 573 16.14 27.74 18.85
C TYR A 573 16.61 28.66 17.73
N TRP A 574 17.66 29.42 18.00
CA TRP A 574 18.48 30.09 17.01
C TRP A 574 19.12 29.03 16.11
N ILE A 575 18.94 29.15 14.80
CA ILE A 575 19.48 28.19 13.83
C ILE A 575 20.48 28.86 12.87
N SER A 576 21.31 28.04 12.25
CA SER A 576 22.15 28.46 11.13
C SER A 576 21.37 28.32 9.81
N HIS A 577 20.97 29.46 9.24
CA HIS A 577 20.13 29.57 8.03
C HIS A 577 20.89 30.25 6.88
N SER A 578 20.67 29.83 5.63
CA SER A 578 21.41 30.33 4.47
C SER A 578 20.84 31.61 3.84
N ASP A 579 19.56 31.90 4.05
CA ASP A 579 18.99 33.22 3.72
C ASP A 579 19.26 34.20 4.87
N ALA A 580 19.91 35.33 4.56
CA ALA A 580 20.18 36.42 5.48
C ALA A 580 18.91 37.09 6.04
N ALA A 581 17.76 36.95 5.35
CA ALA A 581 16.47 37.44 5.85
C ALA A 581 16.06 36.74 7.16
N TYR A 582 16.50 35.50 7.43
CA TYR A 582 16.28 34.87 8.74
C TYR A 582 16.98 35.63 9.87
N ALA A 583 18.26 35.94 9.73
CA ALA A 583 19.01 36.67 10.75
C ALA A 583 18.37 38.04 11.01
N LYS A 584 18.10 38.78 9.93
CA LYS A 584 17.39 40.07 9.98
C LYS A 584 16.02 39.95 10.69
N LEU A 585 15.20 38.96 10.34
CA LEU A 585 13.89 38.74 10.97
C LEU A 585 14.03 38.46 12.47
N MET A 586 14.96 37.60 12.88
CA MET A 586 15.13 37.25 14.29
C MET A 586 15.71 38.40 15.11
N ASP A 587 16.66 39.16 14.58
CA ASP A 587 17.18 40.38 15.22
C ASP A 587 16.08 41.47 15.29
N GLN A 588 15.18 41.54 14.30
CA GLN A 588 13.99 42.41 14.34
C GLN A 588 12.94 41.96 15.37
N VAL A 589 12.74 40.65 15.58
CA VAL A 589 11.88 40.10 16.64
C VAL A 589 12.48 40.36 18.02
N GLU A 590 13.78 40.20 18.19
CA GLU A 590 14.48 40.59 19.41
C GLU A 590 14.28 42.07 19.71
N ALA A 591 14.52 42.95 18.73
CA ALA A 591 14.28 44.38 18.88
C ALA A 591 12.81 44.71 19.21
N PHE A 592 11.83 44.04 18.58
CA PHE A 592 10.40 44.22 18.87
C PHE A 592 10.05 43.78 20.29
N ILE A 593 10.63 42.70 20.81
CA ILE A 593 10.36 42.25 22.17
C ILE A 593 11.13 43.08 23.20
N ASP A 594 12.35 43.52 22.93
CA ASP A 594 13.16 44.36 23.82
C ASP A 594 12.59 45.78 23.93
N ASP A 595 12.50 46.49 22.80
CA ASP A 595 12.01 47.86 22.66
C ASP A 595 11.00 47.96 21.49
N PRO A 596 9.72 47.61 21.72
CA PRO A 596 8.68 47.67 20.71
C PRO A 596 8.40 49.10 20.20
N GLN A 597 8.66 50.12 21.03
CA GLN A 597 8.34 51.53 20.78
C GLN A 597 6.83 51.74 20.53
N ASP A 598 6.47 52.52 19.50
CA ASP A 598 5.09 52.81 19.10
C ASP A 598 4.27 51.56 18.70
N ARG A 599 4.96 50.48 18.30
CA ARG A 599 4.37 49.18 17.95
C ARG A 599 3.89 48.38 19.16
N ASP A 600 4.15 48.82 20.40
CA ASP A 600 3.54 48.20 21.59
C ASP A 600 2.08 48.65 21.73
N VAL A 601 1.21 48.13 20.87
CA VAL A 601 -0.22 48.45 20.85
C VAL A 601 -0.96 47.82 22.05
N PRO A 602 -2.12 48.37 22.48
CA PRO A 602 -3.04 47.69 23.38
C PRO A 602 -3.43 46.29 22.87
N VAL A 603 -3.68 45.35 23.79
CA VAL A 603 -4.14 43.99 23.45
C VAL A 603 -5.46 44.02 22.65
N VAL A 604 -6.36 44.96 22.95
CA VAL A 604 -7.64 45.13 22.24
C VAL A 604 -7.51 45.53 20.76
N ASP A 605 -6.39 46.16 20.38
CA ASP A 605 -6.12 46.55 18.98
C ASP A 605 -5.66 45.34 18.13
N VAL A 606 -5.22 44.26 18.79
CA VAL A 606 -4.79 43.00 18.16
C VAL A 606 -5.86 41.92 18.26
N PHE A 607 -6.51 41.80 19.42
CA PHE A 607 -7.56 40.83 19.69
C PHE A 607 -8.83 41.59 20.09
N THR A 608 -9.70 41.84 19.12
CA THR A 608 -10.79 42.79 19.29
C THR A 608 -11.92 42.26 20.19
N PRO A 609 -12.81 43.13 20.74
CA PRO A 609 -13.92 42.70 21.58
C PRO A 609 -14.86 41.69 20.91
N GLU A 610 -14.96 41.70 19.58
CA GLU A 610 -15.73 40.73 18.79
C GLU A 610 -15.09 39.34 18.84
N LEU A 611 -13.76 39.23 18.73
CA LEU A 611 -13.04 37.96 18.86
C LEU A 611 -13.17 37.39 20.29
N PHE A 612 -13.13 38.27 21.30
CA PHE A 612 -13.39 37.89 22.68
C PHE A 612 -14.84 37.43 22.90
N ALA A 613 -15.83 38.10 22.29
CA ALA A 613 -17.22 37.69 22.35
C ALA A 613 -17.45 36.31 21.70
N GLU A 614 -16.84 36.03 20.54
CA GLU A 614 -16.85 34.70 19.92
C GLU A 614 -16.19 33.65 20.82
N LEU A 615 -15.03 33.96 21.43
CA LEU A 615 -14.33 33.04 22.33
C LEU A 615 -15.21 32.66 23.53
N ILE A 616 -15.83 33.66 24.16
CA ILE A 616 -16.76 33.46 25.29
C ILE A 616 -18.01 32.68 24.84
N GLN A 617 -18.49 32.88 23.61
CA GLN A 617 -19.60 32.07 23.06
C GLN A 617 -19.22 30.59 22.93
N GLN A 618 -18.00 30.27 22.46
CA GLN A 618 -17.50 28.90 22.38
C GLN A 618 -17.34 28.26 23.78
N MET A 619 -16.85 29.02 24.76
CA MET A 619 -16.78 28.55 26.16
C MET A 619 -18.17 28.29 26.76
N LYS A 620 -19.14 29.18 26.52
CA LYS A 620 -20.54 29.03 26.96
C LYS A 620 -21.21 27.81 26.31
N ALA A 621 -20.89 27.52 25.04
CA ALA A 621 -21.36 26.32 24.33
C ALA A 621 -20.72 24.98 24.81
N LEU A 622 -19.70 25.04 25.68
CA LEU A 622 -19.08 23.88 26.34
C LEU A 622 -19.40 23.81 27.85
N GLU A 623 -20.36 24.60 28.32
CA GLU A 623 -20.80 24.65 29.73
C GLU A 623 -19.65 24.93 30.74
N TRP A 624 -18.60 25.61 30.28
CA TRP A 624 -17.44 25.96 31.11
C TRP A 624 -17.83 26.94 32.23
N GLN A 625 -17.34 26.66 33.44
CA GLN A 625 -17.70 27.38 34.68
C GLN A 625 -16.75 28.55 34.96
N GLY A 626 -17.22 29.54 35.73
CA GLY A 626 -16.40 30.67 36.19
C GLY A 626 -16.01 31.66 35.12
N LEU A 627 -16.83 31.82 34.08
CA LEU A 627 -16.54 32.73 32.95
C LEU A 627 -16.49 34.21 33.37
N ASP A 628 -17.12 34.58 34.49
CA ASP A 628 -17.01 35.93 35.06
C ASP A 628 -15.56 36.31 35.37
N SER A 629 -14.75 35.35 35.84
CA SER A 629 -13.31 35.53 36.08
C SER A 629 -12.52 35.70 34.77
N VAL A 630 -13.03 35.17 33.66
CA VAL A 630 -12.44 35.33 32.31
C VAL A 630 -12.78 36.71 31.77
N GLU A 631 -14.01 37.19 31.98
CA GLU A 631 -14.43 38.54 31.63
C GLU A 631 -13.74 39.60 32.52
N GLU A 632 -13.47 39.30 33.80
CA GLU A 632 -12.63 40.13 34.68
C GLU A 632 -11.17 40.15 34.24
N MET A 633 -10.57 38.99 33.96
CA MET A 633 -9.22 38.92 33.39
C MET A 633 -9.13 39.73 32.09
N TRP A 634 -10.09 39.57 31.17
CA TRP A 634 -10.17 40.35 29.93
C TRP A 634 -10.20 41.86 30.20
N LYS A 635 -11.09 42.33 31.09
CA LYS A 635 -11.16 43.74 31.50
C LYS A 635 -9.81 44.26 32.02
N SER A 636 -9.04 43.42 32.72
CA SER A 636 -7.71 43.75 33.27
C SER A 636 -6.54 43.69 32.28
N ILE A 637 -6.69 43.04 31.12
CA ILE A 637 -5.61 42.85 30.13
C ILE A 637 -5.84 43.57 28.79
N GLN A 638 -7.09 43.83 28.39
CA GLN A 638 -7.41 44.41 27.08
C GLN A 638 -6.75 45.78 26.81
N GLN A 639 -6.54 46.60 27.85
CA GLN A 639 -5.85 47.90 27.79
C GLN A 639 -4.35 47.82 28.08
N ARG A 640 -3.82 46.65 28.43
CA ARG A 640 -2.37 46.45 28.56
C ARG A 640 -1.73 46.40 27.18
N LYS A 641 -0.44 46.68 27.11
CA LYS A 641 0.34 46.62 25.86
C LYS A 641 0.79 45.18 25.54
N ILE A 642 0.79 44.80 24.27
CA ILE A 642 1.01 43.41 23.83
C ILE A 642 2.37 42.84 24.24
N VAL A 643 3.44 43.62 24.23
CA VAL A 643 4.79 43.20 24.64
C VAL A 643 4.99 43.48 26.11
N SER A 644 4.97 44.76 26.53
CA SER A 644 5.38 45.14 27.90
C SER A 644 4.38 44.73 28.99
N GLY A 645 3.09 44.60 28.67
CA GLY A 645 2.02 44.29 29.63
C GLY A 645 1.41 42.89 29.53
N LEU A 646 1.78 42.10 28.52
CA LEU A 646 1.32 40.71 28.32
C LEU A 646 2.48 39.73 28.13
N LEU A 647 3.29 39.87 27.07
CA LEU A 647 4.39 38.92 26.80
C LEU A 647 5.54 38.99 27.83
N LYS A 648 5.85 40.17 28.36
CA LYS A 648 6.86 40.39 29.42
C LYS A 648 6.30 40.25 30.86
N ASP A 649 5.00 39.95 31.03
CA ASP A 649 4.39 39.78 32.35
C ASP A 649 4.95 38.52 33.04
N LYS A 650 5.71 38.74 34.11
CA LYS A 650 6.37 37.69 34.89
C LYS A 650 5.38 36.83 35.67
N ASP A 651 4.23 37.38 36.08
CA ASP A 651 3.24 36.69 36.89
C ASP A 651 2.38 35.78 36.02
N LEU A 652 1.96 36.24 34.83
CA LEU A 652 1.33 35.38 33.81
C LEU A 652 2.28 34.27 33.36
N GLY A 653 3.57 34.58 33.17
CA GLY A 653 4.61 33.59 32.89
C GLY A 653 4.78 32.55 34.00
N ALA A 654 4.84 32.99 35.26
CA ALA A 654 4.96 32.12 36.43
C ALA A 654 3.71 31.23 36.66
N LYS A 655 2.52 31.76 36.37
CA LYS A 655 1.24 31.02 36.36
C LYS A 655 1.13 30.01 35.20
N ARG A 656 2.07 30.03 34.25
CA ARG A 656 2.17 29.10 33.12
C ARG A 656 0.99 29.09 32.14
N LEU A 657 0.06 30.05 32.23
CA LEU A 657 -1.23 30.04 31.52
C LEU A 657 -1.13 29.93 30.00
N MET A 658 -0.05 30.39 29.38
CA MET A 658 0.24 30.20 27.94
C MET A 658 1.00 28.88 27.67
N SER A 659 1.99 28.57 28.51
CA SER A 659 2.95 27.48 28.28
C SER A 659 2.45 26.06 28.60
N MET A 660 1.46 25.91 29.48
CA MET A 660 0.81 24.63 29.77
C MET A 660 -0.17 24.19 28.67
N PRO A 661 -1.10 25.03 28.18
CA PRO A 661 -2.00 24.62 27.10
C PRO A 661 -1.26 24.47 25.78
N ASP A 662 -0.18 25.23 25.54
CA ASP A 662 0.68 25.02 24.36
C ASP A 662 1.25 23.60 24.32
N ARG A 663 1.80 23.09 25.44
CA ARG A 663 2.35 21.73 25.56
C ARG A 663 1.37 20.62 25.13
N PHE A 664 0.06 20.83 25.26
CA PHE A 664 -0.96 19.85 24.88
C PHE A 664 -1.62 20.10 23.53
N THR A 665 -1.57 21.32 23.00
CA THR A 665 -2.35 21.73 21.81
C THR A 665 -1.50 22.10 20.60
N ASN A 666 -0.23 22.47 20.79
CA ASN A 666 0.67 22.96 19.74
C ASN A 666 0.75 21.99 18.55
N THR A 667 1.14 20.75 18.83
CA THR A 667 1.28 19.66 17.86
C THR A 667 0.71 18.40 18.50
N ILE A 668 -0.29 17.80 17.87
CA ILE A 668 -1.11 16.71 18.44
C ILE A 668 -0.96 15.46 17.58
N ASN A 669 -0.44 14.39 18.18
CA ASN A 669 -0.32 13.07 17.54
C ASN A 669 -1.68 12.38 17.47
N LEU A 670 -2.21 12.19 16.26
CA LEU A 670 -3.49 11.54 16.02
C LEU A 670 -3.37 10.01 16.08
N ALA A 671 -4.47 9.33 16.37
CA ALA A 671 -4.57 7.86 16.34
C ALA A 671 -4.27 7.25 14.97
N SER A 672 -4.43 8.02 13.90
CA SER A 672 -4.01 7.63 12.55
C SER A 672 -2.50 7.46 12.43
N GLY A 673 -1.69 8.23 13.16
CA GLY A 673 -0.24 8.39 12.95
C GLY A 673 0.14 9.73 12.31
N ALA A 674 -0.83 10.55 11.90
CA ALA A 674 -0.59 11.92 11.44
C ALA A 674 -0.53 12.93 12.61
N MET A 675 0.07 14.09 12.40
CA MET A 675 0.04 15.21 13.34
C MET A 675 -1.00 16.25 12.92
N ALA A 676 -1.75 16.77 13.89
CA ALA A 676 -2.56 17.97 13.76
C ALA A 676 -1.84 19.15 14.42
N PHE A 677 -1.86 20.32 13.78
CA PHE A 677 -1.11 21.49 14.19
C PHE A 677 -2.05 22.66 14.49
N ARG A 678 -1.97 23.23 15.70
CA ARG A 678 -2.70 24.46 16.03
C ARG A 678 -2.31 25.58 15.04
N PRO A 679 -3.22 26.41 14.54
CA PRO A 679 -2.84 27.58 13.74
C PRO A 679 -2.00 28.55 14.58
N THR A 680 -0.67 28.52 14.44
CA THR A 680 0.26 29.42 15.15
C THR A 680 1.57 29.60 14.39
N VAL A 681 2.30 30.66 14.73
CA VAL A 681 3.69 30.91 14.30
C VAL A 681 4.61 29.77 14.75
N ILE A 682 4.44 29.31 15.98
CA ILE A 682 5.42 28.47 16.71
C ILE A 682 5.18 26.95 16.56
N ASN A 683 4.77 26.50 15.38
CA ASN A 683 4.72 25.07 15.06
C ASN A 683 4.82 24.76 13.55
N HIS A 684 4.77 23.50 13.14
CA HIS A 684 4.80 23.12 11.72
C HIS A 684 3.47 23.34 10.95
N CYS A 685 2.52 24.12 11.48
CA CYS A 685 1.29 24.48 10.75
C CYS A 685 1.63 25.22 9.45
N SER A 686 1.08 24.72 8.34
CA SER A 686 1.29 25.23 6.97
C SER A 686 0.13 26.07 6.42
N SER A 687 -0.82 26.43 7.29
CA SER A 687 -1.82 27.46 7.00
C SER A 687 -1.16 28.80 6.72
N LYS A 688 -1.80 29.60 5.84
CA LYS A 688 -1.50 31.03 5.76
C LYS A 688 -1.97 31.71 7.03
N LEU A 689 -1.07 32.45 7.66
CA LEU A 689 -1.28 33.24 8.88
C LEU A 689 -0.95 34.72 8.61
N SER A 690 -1.40 35.25 7.47
CA SER A 690 -0.98 36.57 6.97
C SER A 690 -1.53 37.74 7.80
N SER A 691 -2.58 37.50 8.60
CA SER A 691 -3.11 38.44 9.59
C SER A 691 -3.91 37.73 10.67
N VAL A 692 -4.20 38.43 11.77
CA VAL A 692 -5.08 37.93 12.85
C VAL A 692 -6.48 37.57 12.31
N ALA A 693 -7.00 38.32 11.34
CA ALA A 693 -8.29 38.06 10.70
C ALA A 693 -8.32 36.77 9.86
N GLU A 694 -7.20 36.40 9.21
CA GLU A 694 -7.07 35.10 8.54
C GLU A 694 -6.85 33.96 9.55
N TRP A 695 -6.12 34.22 10.64
CA TRP A 695 -5.78 33.24 11.67
C TRP A 695 -6.97 32.83 12.53
N TRP A 696 -7.78 33.79 13.00
CA TRP A 696 -8.80 33.54 14.03
C TRP A 696 -9.83 32.46 13.66
N PRO A 697 -10.46 32.47 12.45
CA PRO A 697 -11.42 31.43 12.08
C PRO A 697 -10.79 30.02 12.05
N GLN A 698 -9.49 29.93 11.71
CA GLN A 698 -8.76 28.67 11.71
C GLN A 698 -8.48 28.20 13.15
N TRP A 699 -8.00 29.10 14.02
CA TRP A 699 -7.69 28.77 15.42
C TRP A 699 -8.93 28.38 16.21
N ARG A 700 -10.02 29.16 16.09
CA ARG A 700 -11.30 28.89 16.74
C ARG A 700 -11.86 27.53 16.31
N ARG A 701 -11.86 27.25 15.01
CA ARG A 701 -12.28 25.96 14.44
C ARG A 701 -11.43 24.81 14.98
N PHE A 702 -10.11 24.92 14.91
CA PHE A 702 -9.21 23.88 15.43
C PHE A 702 -9.48 23.60 16.91
N MET A 703 -9.61 24.63 17.74
CA MET A 703 -9.76 24.47 19.19
C MET A 703 -11.12 23.92 19.62
N PHE A 704 -12.22 24.34 18.98
CA PHE A 704 -13.59 24.12 19.47
C PHE A 704 -14.51 23.31 18.53
N GLU A 705 -14.22 23.25 17.23
CA GLU A 705 -15.09 22.64 16.22
C GLU A 705 -14.52 21.28 15.73
N GLU A 706 -13.19 21.12 15.66
CA GLU A 706 -12.55 19.89 15.15
C GLU A 706 -12.38 18.80 16.22
N GLU A 707 -12.96 17.62 15.96
CA GLU A 707 -12.83 16.44 16.81
C GLU A 707 -11.66 15.56 16.34
N LEU A 708 -10.56 15.61 17.09
CA LEU A 708 -9.36 14.84 16.81
C LEU A 708 -9.49 13.43 17.42
N GLU A 709 -9.20 12.41 16.63
CA GLU A 709 -9.21 11.02 17.08
C GLU A 709 -7.83 10.66 17.64
N LEU A 710 -7.74 10.39 18.94
CA LEU A 710 -6.50 10.14 19.69
C LEU A 710 -6.49 8.72 20.28
N LYS A 711 -5.32 8.10 20.40
CA LYS A 711 -5.18 6.80 21.09
C LYS A 711 -5.36 6.97 22.60
N THR A 712 -6.09 6.05 23.23
CA THR A 712 -6.32 6.02 24.68
C THR A 712 -5.97 4.66 25.25
N GLY A 713 -4.93 4.61 26.09
CA GLY A 713 -4.47 3.37 26.72
C GLY A 713 -3.63 2.46 25.80
N LYS A 714 -3.13 1.36 26.37
CA LYS A 714 -2.18 0.44 25.69
C LYS A 714 -2.86 -0.58 24.75
N ASN A 715 -4.19 -0.66 24.72
CA ASN A 715 -4.93 -1.67 23.96
C ASN A 715 -5.35 -1.21 22.55
N GLY A 716 -5.02 0.03 22.16
CA GLY A 716 -5.34 0.58 20.83
C GLY A 716 -6.74 1.19 20.69
N ASP A 717 -7.47 1.35 21.80
CA ASP A 717 -8.73 2.11 21.82
C ASP A 717 -8.50 3.57 21.37
N THR A 718 -9.51 4.17 20.73
CA THR A 718 -9.44 5.56 20.25
C THR A 718 -10.59 6.39 20.81
N LYS A 719 -10.29 7.61 21.25
CA LYS A 719 -11.28 8.59 21.72
C LYS A 719 -11.22 9.84 20.84
N ARG A 720 -12.39 10.38 20.49
CA ARG A 720 -12.50 11.70 19.87
C ARG A 720 -12.51 12.78 20.94
N ILE A 721 -11.63 13.76 20.79
CA ILE A 721 -11.40 14.84 21.75
C ILE A 721 -11.13 16.12 20.94
N ARG A 722 -11.75 17.24 21.34
CA ARG A 722 -11.45 18.56 20.78
C ARG A 722 -10.23 19.15 21.50
N PRO A 723 -9.31 19.90 20.86
CA PRO A 723 -8.12 20.43 21.55
C PRO A 723 -8.41 21.22 22.83
N CYS A 724 -9.54 21.95 22.91
CA CYS A 724 -9.97 22.60 24.15
C CYS A 724 -10.25 21.63 25.33
N GLN A 725 -10.62 20.38 25.04
CA GLN A 725 -10.87 19.30 26.01
C GLN A 725 -9.58 18.54 26.41
N MET A 726 -8.44 18.85 25.77
CA MET A 726 -7.12 18.33 26.15
C MET A 726 -6.45 19.17 27.23
N LEU A 727 -7.02 20.34 27.55
CA LEU A 727 -6.52 21.23 28.59
C LEU A 727 -6.72 20.60 29.99
N SER A 728 -5.73 20.80 30.86
CA SER A 728 -5.74 20.25 32.22
C SER A 728 -5.59 21.36 33.27
N THR A 729 -6.14 21.12 34.46
CA THR A 729 -6.10 22.05 35.60
C THR A 729 -4.64 22.32 36.02
N ILE A 730 -4.23 23.59 36.04
CA ILE A 730 -2.89 23.96 36.52
C ILE A 730 -2.92 24.05 38.06
N LYS A 731 -2.34 23.06 38.72
CA LYS A 731 -2.38 22.94 40.19
C LYS A 731 -1.41 23.88 40.91
N LYS A 732 -1.90 24.66 41.87
CA LYS A 732 -1.12 25.54 42.77
C LYS A 732 -0.01 24.78 43.50
N ALA A 733 -0.28 23.54 43.89
CA ALA A 733 0.70 22.64 44.52
C ALA A 733 1.95 22.34 43.65
N LYS A 734 1.86 22.53 42.32
CA LYS A 734 3.00 22.42 41.39
C LYS A 734 3.48 23.78 40.88
N TYR A 735 2.60 24.78 40.83
CA TYR A 735 2.90 26.13 40.36
C TYR A 735 2.34 27.18 41.34
N PRO A 736 3.10 27.54 42.41
CA PRO A 736 2.59 28.37 43.51
C PRO A 736 2.14 29.79 43.16
N ALA A 737 2.40 30.26 41.93
CA ALA A 737 1.99 31.57 41.44
C ALA A 737 0.48 31.66 41.10
N ILE A 738 -0.22 30.54 41.00
CA ILE A 738 -1.68 30.48 40.79
C ILE A 738 -2.41 30.59 42.13
N SER A 739 -3.43 31.44 42.19
CA SER A 739 -4.38 31.51 43.32
C SER A 739 -5.38 30.35 43.30
N GLU A 740 -6.06 30.08 44.41
CA GLU A 740 -7.06 28.99 44.50
C GLU A 740 -8.28 29.23 43.60
N VAL A 741 -8.65 30.49 43.38
CA VAL A 741 -9.69 30.87 42.40
C VAL A 741 -9.20 30.54 40.98
N GLU A 742 -7.98 30.96 40.62
CA GLU A 742 -7.39 30.70 39.31
C GLU A 742 -7.15 29.21 39.05
N GLU A 743 -6.86 28.38 40.06
CA GLU A 743 -6.78 26.93 39.88
C GLU A 743 -8.14 26.36 39.43
N ALA A 744 -9.23 26.75 40.12
CA ALA A 744 -10.59 26.30 39.81
C ALA A 744 -11.05 26.70 38.40
N VAL A 745 -10.69 27.90 37.92
CA VAL A 745 -11.02 28.38 36.56
C VAL A 745 -9.85 28.27 35.57
N SER A 746 -8.82 27.46 35.87
CA SER A 746 -7.57 27.47 35.09
C SER A 746 -7.72 27.04 33.62
N ILE A 747 -8.74 26.26 33.26
CA ILE A 747 -8.99 25.82 31.87
C ILE A 747 -9.45 26.97 30.95
N PRO A 748 -10.53 27.72 31.25
CA PRO A 748 -10.89 28.88 30.44
C PRO A 748 -9.83 29.98 30.45
N LEU A 749 -9.15 30.24 31.57
CA LEU A 749 -8.06 31.23 31.63
C LEU A 749 -6.86 30.83 30.75
N GLN A 750 -6.47 29.55 30.72
CA GLN A 750 -5.46 29.03 29.79
C GLN A 750 -5.85 29.26 28.33
N CYS A 751 -7.12 29.02 27.99
CA CYS A 751 -7.62 29.15 26.63
C CYS A 751 -7.62 30.61 26.15
N LEU A 752 -8.03 31.56 27.01
CA LEU A 752 -7.89 33.00 26.74
C LEU A 752 -6.40 33.39 26.55
N CYS A 753 -5.54 33.02 27.50
CA CYS A 753 -4.12 33.39 27.45
C CYS A 753 -3.42 32.83 26.20
N LEU A 754 -3.75 31.61 25.77
CA LEU A 754 -3.21 31.01 24.56
C LEU A 754 -3.69 31.72 23.28
N ALA A 755 -4.98 32.07 23.20
CA ALA A 755 -5.54 32.82 22.07
C ALA A 755 -4.82 34.17 21.89
N LEU A 756 -4.64 34.91 22.98
CA LEU A 756 -3.94 36.20 22.97
C LEU A 756 -2.47 36.06 22.61
N PHE A 757 -1.79 35.04 23.12
CA PHE A 757 -0.39 34.76 22.79
C PHE A 757 -0.21 34.47 21.29
N ASP A 758 -1.00 33.56 20.71
CA ASP A 758 -0.93 33.24 19.28
C ASP A 758 -1.29 34.46 18.40
N ALA A 759 -2.32 35.24 18.78
CA ALA A 759 -2.72 36.45 18.07
C ALA A 759 -1.60 37.50 18.03
N VAL A 760 -0.92 37.73 19.17
CA VAL A 760 0.20 38.67 19.27
C VAL A 760 1.40 38.20 18.45
N LEU A 761 1.69 36.89 18.39
CA LEU A 761 2.75 36.38 17.51
C LEU A 761 2.43 36.59 16.02
N VAL A 762 1.18 36.34 15.61
CA VAL A 762 0.73 36.58 14.22
C VAL A 762 0.82 38.07 13.87
N HIS A 763 0.34 38.95 14.75
CA HIS A 763 0.44 40.41 14.57
C HIS A 763 1.89 40.89 14.49
N MET A 764 2.76 40.45 15.40
CA MET A 764 4.18 40.82 15.42
C MET A 764 4.87 40.44 14.10
N LEU A 765 4.67 39.23 13.58
CA LEU A 765 5.28 38.82 12.31
C LEU A 765 4.63 39.48 11.09
N GLN A 766 3.34 39.82 11.13
CA GLN A 766 2.68 40.66 10.12
C GLN A 766 3.29 42.07 10.07
N VAL A 767 3.64 42.66 11.22
CA VAL A 767 4.30 43.98 11.31
C VAL A 767 5.77 43.93 10.87
N LEU A 768 6.50 42.86 11.21
CA LEU A 768 7.93 42.73 10.90
C LEU A 768 8.23 42.25 9.47
N SER A 769 7.32 41.47 8.86
CA SER A 769 7.39 40.98 7.48
C SER A 769 6.01 41.10 6.82
N PRO A 770 5.59 42.33 6.41
CA PRO A 770 4.29 42.57 5.76
C PRO A 770 4.15 41.94 4.37
N ASP A 771 5.28 41.54 3.77
CA ASP A 771 5.39 40.74 2.55
C ASP A 771 5.07 39.25 2.78
N GLY A 772 5.07 38.79 4.04
CA GLY A 772 4.83 37.41 4.41
C GLY A 772 6.03 36.47 4.27
N HIS A 773 7.23 36.97 3.91
CA HIS A 773 8.46 36.17 3.72
C HIS A 773 8.86 35.36 4.97
N TRP A 774 8.45 35.80 6.16
CA TRP A 774 8.57 35.01 7.40
C TRP A 774 7.93 33.62 7.31
N GLN A 775 6.87 33.44 6.50
CA GLN A 775 6.21 32.14 6.29
C GLN A 775 7.06 31.22 5.39
N ASP A 776 7.79 31.76 4.42
CA ASP A 776 8.74 30.99 3.60
C ASP A 776 10.00 30.61 4.39
N ILE A 777 10.48 31.49 5.26
CA ILE A 777 11.52 31.17 6.26
C ILE A 777 11.02 30.08 7.23
N LYS A 778 9.79 30.20 7.75
CA LYS A 778 9.18 29.15 8.58
C LYS A 778 9.12 27.83 7.82
N ALA A 779 8.74 27.87 6.54
CA ALA A 779 8.62 26.71 5.67
C ALA A 779 9.98 26.05 5.38
N SER A 780 11.06 26.80 5.09
CA SER A 780 12.39 26.22 4.87
C SER A 780 12.93 25.50 6.10
N ILE A 781 12.68 26.03 7.30
CA ILE A 781 13.07 25.40 8.56
C ILE A 781 12.27 24.12 8.79
N CYS A 782 10.94 24.18 8.68
CA CYS A 782 10.08 23.00 8.76
C CYS A 782 10.44 21.96 7.68
N GLU A 783 10.88 22.40 6.51
CA GLU A 783 11.33 21.52 5.43
C GLU A 783 12.61 20.77 5.78
N ALA A 784 13.55 21.38 6.52
CA ALA A 784 14.81 20.75 6.93
C ALA A 784 14.69 19.94 8.24
N THR A 785 14.28 20.59 9.34
CA THR A 785 14.33 20.01 10.71
C THR A 785 13.17 19.07 11.02
N PHE A 786 12.10 19.13 10.23
CA PHE A 786 10.96 18.22 10.32
C PHE A 786 10.86 17.36 9.04
N ARG A 787 10.37 17.92 7.92
CA ARG A 787 9.98 17.15 6.72
C ARG A 787 11.11 16.46 5.93
N LYS A 788 12.37 16.81 6.17
CA LYS A 788 13.55 16.12 5.59
C LYS A 788 14.48 15.52 6.64
N LYS A 789 14.17 15.62 7.95
CA LYS A 789 15.04 15.16 9.05
C LYS A 789 15.61 13.77 8.80
N ASN A 790 14.75 12.75 8.71
CA ASN A 790 15.18 11.35 8.53
C ASN A 790 16.08 11.18 7.30
N ARG A 791 15.80 11.90 6.19
CA ARG A 791 16.60 11.84 4.95
C ARG A 791 17.96 12.51 5.11
N LEU A 792 18.04 13.63 5.84
CA LEU A 792 19.32 14.28 6.18
C LEU A 792 20.14 13.40 7.13
N THR A 793 19.54 12.86 8.19
CA THR A 793 20.17 11.90 9.11
C THR A 793 20.71 10.67 8.37
N PHE A 794 19.93 10.05 7.47
CA PHE A 794 20.42 8.94 6.65
C PHE A 794 21.60 9.32 5.74
N ARG A 795 21.61 10.54 5.17
CA ARG A 795 22.72 11.03 4.35
C ARG A 795 24.00 11.23 5.17
N ILE A 796 23.87 11.74 6.39
CA ILE A 796 24.99 11.91 7.33
C ILE A 796 25.54 10.54 7.74
N LEU A 797 24.69 9.62 8.20
CA LEU A 797 25.11 8.25 8.57
C LEU A 797 25.72 7.46 7.39
N GLN A 798 25.31 7.72 6.15
CA GLN A 798 25.96 7.15 4.95
C GLN A 798 27.39 7.69 4.72
N SER A 799 27.62 8.96 5.02
CA SER A 799 28.96 9.58 4.97
C SER A 799 29.92 8.94 5.98
N TYR A 800 29.38 8.44 7.10
CA TYR A 800 30.10 7.77 8.17
C TYR A 800 30.09 6.23 8.10
N SER A 801 29.74 5.64 6.95
CA SER A 801 29.54 4.19 6.79
C SER A 801 30.80 3.31 6.91
N GLU A 802 31.96 3.91 7.21
CA GLU A 802 33.21 3.22 7.57
C GLU A 802 33.32 2.88 9.07
N ALA A 803 32.56 3.53 9.95
CA ALA A 803 32.63 3.30 11.40
C ALA A 803 32.39 1.82 11.76
N THR A 804 33.23 1.22 12.61
CA THR A 804 33.01 -0.17 13.08
C THR A 804 31.78 -0.30 13.98
N VAL A 805 31.48 0.75 14.76
CA VAL A 805 30.34 0.85 15.70
C VAL A 805 29.69 2.22 15.57
N ILE A 806 28.35 2.27 15.52
CA ILE A 806 27.58 3.52 15.58
C ILE A 806 26.53 3.38 16.68
N CYS A 807 26.66 4.17 17.74
CA CYS A 807 25.63 4.34 18.77
C CYS A 807 24.74 5.52 18.41
N LEU A 808 23.43 5.33 18.47
CA LEU A 808 22.42 6.37 18.24
C LEU A 808 21.62 6.56 19.52
N GLN A 809 21.32 7.82 19.85
CA GLN A 809 20.49 8.23 20.97
C GLN A 809 19.23 8.97 20.48
N GLU A 810 18.14 8.97 21.27
CA GLU A 810 16.82 9.55 20.94
C GLU A 810 16.32 9.30 19.50
N ALA A 811 16.54 8.11 18.97
CA ALA A 811 15.99 7.72 17.69
C ALA A 811 14.49 7.39 17.84
N SER A 812 13.65 7.96 16.98
CA SER A 812 12.26 7.50 16.88
C SER A 812 12.21 6.06 16.37
N ALA A 813 11.25 5.29 16.86
CA ALA A 813 10.99 3.94 16.40
C ALA A 813 10.75 3.92 14.88
N ALA A 814 10.07 4.96 14.37
CA ALA A 814 9.92 5.27 12.95
C ALA A 814 11.27 5.36 12.20
N PHE A 815 12.23 6.12 12.73
CA PHE A 815 13.56 6.22 12.14
C PHE A 815 14.30 4.88 12.20
N LEU A 816 14.21 4.14 13.31
CA LEU A 816 14.83 2.82 13.46
C LEU A 816 14.25 1.77 12.52
N PHE A 817 12.94 1.81 12.23
CA PHE A 817 12.30 0.99 11.20
C PHE A 817 12.81 1.33 9.80
N SER A 818 12.82 2.61 9.42
CA SER A 818 13.39 3.03 8.12
C SER A 818 14.89 2.70 8.02
N LEU A 819 15.65 2.78 9.13
CA LEU A 819 17.08 2.43 9.20
C LEU A 819 17.30 0.93 8.95
N ARG A 820 16.48 0.06 9.54
CA ARG A 820 16.44 -1.39 9.29
C ARG A 820 16.06 -1.77 7.85
N ASN A 821 15.49 -0.84 7.07
CA ASN A 821 15.20 -1.01 5.65
C ASN A 821 16.16 -0.23 4.72
N SER A 822 17.11 0.51 5.30
CA SER A 822 18.04 1.39 4.56
C SER A 822 19.21 0.65 3.92
N THR A 823 19.96 1.34 3.05
CA THR A 823 21.19 0.81 2.43
C THR A 823 22.31 0.52 3.44
N LEU A 824 22.32 1.14 4.62
CA LEU A 824 23.31 0.89 5.68
C LEU A 824 23.25 -0.56 6.20
N THR A 825 22.10 -1.22 6.10
CA THR A 825 21.95 -2.64 6.47
C THR A 825 22.80 -3.61 5.64
N ARG A 826 23.36 -3.14 4.50
CA ARG A 826 24.31 -3.91 3.68
C ARG A 826 25.71 -3.95 4.30
N THR A 827 26.12 -2.91 5.01
CA THR A 827 27.42 -2.80 5.68
C THR A 827 27.33 -3.04 7.19
N HIS A 828 26.15 -2.87 7.79
CA HIS A 828 25.94 -3.00 9.24
C HIS A 828 24.81 -3.96 9.63
N HIS A 829 24.92 -4.57 10.80
CA HIS A 829 23.77 -5.03 11.60
C HIS A 829 23.12 -3.80 12.26
N VAL A 830 21.79 -3.75 12.36
CA VAL A 830 21.05 -2.66 13.03
C VAL A 830 20.27 -3.23 14.20
N ILE A 831 20.68 -2.85 15.41
CA ILE A 831 20.28 -3.44 16.68
C ILE A 831 19.59 -2.34 17.50
N ALA A 832 18.42 -2.65 18.04
CA ALA A 832 17.58 -1.72 18.81
C ALA A 832 16.92 -2.51 19.95
N PRO A 833 16.43 -1.86 21.02
CA PRO A 833 16.11 -2.53 22.28
C PRO A 833 14.99 -3.56 22.09
N SER A 834 15.00 -4.60 22.91
CA SER A 834 13.86 -5.53 23.05
C SER A 834 12.57 -4.83 23.51
N LYS A 835 12.67 -3.67 24.17
CA LYS A 835 11.57 -2.84 24.67
C LYS A 835 11.70 -1.40 24.14
N ILE A 836 10.97 -1.11 23.07
CA ILE A 836 10.87 0.23 22.46
C ILE A 836 9.82 1.07 23.22
N ASP A 837 10.09 2.37 23.38
CA ASP A 837 9.15 3.32 23.98
C ASP A 837 8.25 3.96 22.91
N GLU A 838 7.01 3.47 22.81
CA GLU A 838 5.97 4.02 21.92
C GLU A 838 5.29 5.30 22.46
N GLN A 839 5.61 5.77 23.67
CA GLN A 839 4.97 6.94 24.30
C GLN A 839 5.84 8.20 24.22
N ARG A 840 7.16 8.08 24.44
CA ARG A 840 8.11 9.18 24.20
C ARG A 840 8.70 9.18 22.79
N ASP A 841 8.73 8.03 22.13
CA ASP A 841 9.38 7.83 20.82
C ASP A 841 10.89 8.22 20.84
N GLN A 842 11.55 8.00 21.98
CA GLN A 842 12.99 8.22 22.21
C GLN A 842 13.67 6.88 22.49
N ASN A 843 14.51 6.39 21.57
CA ASN A 843 15.12 5.06 21.69
C ASN A 843 16.61 5.07 21.34
N SER A 844 17.42 4.39 22.16
CA SER A 844 18.84 4.17 21.93
C SER A 844 19.08 2.93 21.07
N ALA A 845 19.98 3.00 20.08
CA ALA A 845 20.26 1.92 19.14
C ALA A 845 21.77 1.77 18.85
N ILE A 846 22.17 0.60 18.34
CA ILE A 846 23.57 0.28 17.99
C ILE A 846 23.61 -0.31 16.57
N LEU A 847 24.57 0.12 15.76
CA LEU A 847 24.91 -0.51 14.50
C LEU A 847 26.34 -1.07 14.57
N LEU A 848 26.55 -2.28 14.07
CA LEU A 848 27.85 -2.96 14.04
C LEU A 848 28.23 -3.33 12.61
N ARG A 849 29.43 -2.94 12.16
CA ARG A 849 29.93 -3.22 10.80
C ARG A 849 30.12 -4.72 10.60
N ARG A 850 29.59 -5.29 9.51
CA ARG A 850 29.40 -6.74 9.29
C ARG A 850 30.69 -7.56 9.15
N ASP A 851 31.77 -6.92 8.74
CA ASP A 851 33.10 -7.50 8.64
C ASP A 851 33.83 -7.50 9.99
N ALA A 852 33.65 -6.44 10.78
CA ALA A 852 34.16 -6.31 12.14
C ALA A 852 33.40 -7.22 13.14
N PHE A 853 32.09 -7.37 12.99
CA PHE A 853 31.20 -8.15 13.86
C PHE A 853 30.28 -9.08 13.05
N PRO A 854 30.77 -10.21 12.52
CA PRO A 854 30.00 -11.08 11.60
C PRO A 854 28.74 -11.73 12.21
N THR A 855 28.72 -11.89 13.54
CA THR A 855 27.57 -12.39 14.31
C THR A 855 26.56 -11.30 14.65
N GLY A 856 26.95 -10.01 14.62
CA GLY A 856 26.17 -8.91 15.14
C GLY A 856 26.11 -8.93 16.68
N SER A 857 24.91 -9.11 17.24
CA SER A 857 24.68 -9.22 18.69
C SER A 857 24.63 -10.68 19.12
N GLU A 858 25.36 -11.02 20.19
CA GLU A 858 25.38 -12.36 20.79
C GLU A 858 24.39 -12.48 21.96
N GLU A 859 24.26 -11.42 22.76
CA GLU A 859 23.49 -11.39 24.00
C GLU A 859 22.97 -9.95 24.21
N GLU A 860 21.68 -9.75 24.49
CA GLU A 860 21.16 -8.45 24.97
C GLU A 860 21.18 -8.45 26.51
N LEU A 861 21.89 -7.49 27.09
CA LEU A 861 22.17 -7.39 28.53
C LEU A 861 21.42 -6.24 29.20
N THR A 862 20.61 -5.47 28.46
CA THR A 862 19.87 -4.30 28.92
C THR A 862 19.16 -4.51 30.26
N ASP A 863 18.34 -5.57 30.38
CA ASP A 863 17.61 -5.90 31.62
C ASP A 863 18.52 -6.26 32.79
N SER A 864 19.71 -6.84 32.52
CA SER A 864 20.71 -7.16 33.55
C SER A 864 21.44 -5.91 34.07
N VAL A 865 21.60 -4.88 33.23
CA VAL A 865 22.14 -3.58 33.64
C VAL A 865 21.11 -2.83 34.49
N ILE A 866 19.84 -2.81 34.05
CA ILE A 866 18.73 -2.16 34.77
C ILE A 866 18.54 -2.79 36.16
N SER A 867 18.65 -4.12 36.30
CA SER A 867 18.55 -4.79 37.61
C SER A 867 19.73 -4.52 38.56
N CYS A 868 20.84 -3.97 38.05
CA CYS A 868 22.02 -3.59 38.82
C CYS A 868 22.09 -2.08 39.16
N LEU A 869 21.08 -1.31 38.76
CA LEU A 869 21.01 0.15 38.86
C LEU A 869 20.40 0.57 40.20
N GLU A 870 21.01 1.56 40.87
CA GLU A 870 20.69 1.94 42.24
C GLU A 870 20.16 3.38 42.31
N GLY A 871 19.05 3.59 43.01
CA GLY A 871 18.52 4.93 43.35
C GLY A 871 17.85 5.70 42.22
N VAL A 872 17.93 5.25 40.97
CA VAL A 872 17.35 5.90 39.79
C VAL A 872 16.59 4.86 38.95
N ALA A 873 15.50 5.29 38.31
CA ALA A 873 14.80 4.51 37.29
C ALA A 873 15.17 5.03 35.89
N LEU A 874 15.36 4.12 34.94
CA LEU A 874 15.40 4.44 33.51
C LEU A 874 14.06 4.07 32.88
N GLU A 875 13.63 4.83 31.88
CA GLU A 875 12.44 4.53 31.10
C GLU A 875 12.77 3.51 29.98
N ALA A 876 11.74 2.99 29.30
CA ALA A 876 11.94 2.09 28.16
C ALA A 876 12.70 2.82 27.03
N GLY A 877 13.50 2.11 26.23
CA GLY A 877 14.26 2.72 25.13
C GLY A 877 15.49 3.56 25.53
N ASP A 878 15.63 4.02 26.77
CA ASP A 878 16.77 4.86 27.23
C ASP A 878 18.14 4.19 26.99
N LEU A 879 18.20 2.89 27.23
CA LEU A 879 19.41 2.08 27.23
C LEU A 879 19.28 0.90 26.26
N ILE A 880 20.37 0.61 25.56
CA ILE A 880 20.63 -0.72 24.98
C ILE A 880 22.07 -1.13 25.31
N ALA A 881 22.24 -2.35 25.84
CA ALA A 881 23.53 -2.94 26.13
C ALA A 881 23.61 -4.35 25.54
N ILE A 882 24.65 -4.64 24.75
CA ILE A 882 24.81 -5.91 24.03
C ILE A 882 26.21 -6.48 24.18
N ARG A 883 26.34 -7.81 24.06
CA ARG A 883 27.61 -8.49 23.82
C ARG A 883 27.84 -8.68 22.33
N ALA A 884 29.05 -8.40 21.85
CA ALA A 884 29.47 -8.72 20.49
C ALA A 884 30.98 -9.02 20.43
N SER A 885 31.38 -10.04 19.68
CA SER A 885 32.79 -10.37 19.45
C SER A 885 33.33 -9.72 18.17
N HIS A 886 34.44 -9.00 18.31
CA HIS A 886 35.13 -8.32 17.22
C HIS A 886 36.09 -9.29 16.52
N ALA A 887 35.78 -9.70 15.29
CA ALA A 887 36.54 -10.71 14.57
C ALA A 887 38.01 -10.32 14.30
N PRO A 888 38.36 -9.06 13.93
CA PRO A 888 39.75 -8.64 13.74
C PRO A 888 40.64 -8.63 14.99
N SER A 889 40.09 -8.63 16.21
CA SER A 889 40.89 -8.67 17.46
C SER A 889 40.63 -9.88 18.35
N GLY A 890 39.60 -10.68 18.06
CA GLY A 890 39.20 -11.85 18.85
C GLY A 890 38.63 -11.51 20.24
N ARG A 891 38.41 -10.21 20.55
CA ARG A 891 37.90 -9.75 21.86
C ARG A 891 36.37 -9.62 21.84
N SER A 892 35.74 -9.90 22.98
CA SER A 892 34.29 -9.71 23.20
C SER A 892 34.03 -8.44 24.00
N PHE A 893 33.13 -7.60 23.50
CA PHE A 893 32.83 -6.27 24.03
C PHE A 893 31.42 -6.20 24.62
N LEU A 894 31.27 -5.48 25.73
CA LEU A 894 29.99 -4.89 26.12
C LEU A 894 29.85 -3.55 25.38
N ILE A 895 29.04 -3.56 24.31
CA ILE A 895 28.77 -2.37 23.49
C ILE A 895 27.44 -1.76 23.95
N VAL A 896 27.40 -0.45 24.14
CA VAL A 896 26.27 0.24 24.79
C VAL A 896 25.92 1.53 24.04
N SER A 897 24.62 1.78 23.89
CA SER A 897 24.07 3.11 23.57
C SER A 897 23.12 3.55 24.68
N PHE A 898 23.28 4.78 25.17
CA PHE A 898 22.49 5.36 26.27
C PHE A 898 22.21 6.85 26.04
N HIS A 899 21.02 7.32 26.43
CA HIS A 899 20.72 8.75 26.53
C HIS A 899 20.31 9.13 27.95
N GLY A 900 20.96 10.17 28.49
CA GLY A 900 20.78 10.62 29.87
C GLY A 900 19.42 11.24 30.17
N ASP A 901 19.05 11.24 31.44
CA ASP A 901 17.98 12.11 31.93
C ASP A 901 18.35 13.59 31.71
N THR A 902 17.36 14.49 31.77
CA THR A 902 17.50 15.92 31.46
C THR A 902 18.58 16.64 32.30
N ASN A 903 18.99 16.08 33.43
CA ASN A 903 19.95 16.64 34.37
C ASN A 903 21.27 15.85 34.45
N GLY A 904 21.40 14.72 33.75
CA GLY A 904 22.56 13.82 33.78
C GLY A 904 22.73 13.01 35.08
N GLN A 905 21.75 13.02 35.99
CA GLN A 905 21.85 12.38 37.31
C GLN A 905 21.85 10.84 37.24
N ALA A 906 21.26 10.24 36.21
CA ALA A 906 21.23 8.80 35.95
C ALA A 906 22.56 8.26 35.43
N THR A 907 23.38 9.12 34.81
CA THR A 907 24.63 8.74 34.12
C THR A 907 25.63 8.04 35.06
N ALA A 908 25.89 8.59 36.25
CA ALA A 908 26.84 7.98 37.18
C ALA A 908 26.37 6.65 37.82
N PRO A 909 25.10 6.52 38.28
CA PRO A 909 24.52 5.22 38.64
C PRO A 909 24.62 4.18 37.51
N LEU A 910 24.29 4.55 36.27
CA LEU A 910 24.38 3.65 35.12
C LEU A 910 25.82 3.17 34.88
N MET A 911 26.81 4.06 34.88
CA MET A 911 28.21 3.67 34.63
C MET A 911 28.71 2.64 35.66
N ARG A 912 28.28 2.76 36.92
CA ARG A 912 28.56 1.76 37.97
C ARG A 912 27.83 0.43 37.68
N ALA A 913 26.56 0.47 37.28
CA ALA A 913 25.78 -0.72 36.92
C ALA A 913 26.36 -1.47 35.71
N LEU A 914 26.72 -0.74 34.65
CA LEU A 914 27.41 -1.28 33.47
C LEU A 914 28.71 -1.99 33.84
N ARG A 915 29.51 -1.39 34.75
CA ARG A 915 30.78 -2.00 35.18
C ARG A 915 30.60 -3.30 35.99
N LYS A 916 29.49 -3.46 36.72
CA LYS A 916 29.13 -4.74 37.39
C LYS A 916 28.80 -5.85 36.39
N VAL A 917 28.16 -5.51 35.26
CA VAL A 917 27.72 -6.48 34.22
C VAL A 917 28.85 -6.82 33.22
N ALA A 918 29.84 -5.93 33.07
CA ALA A 918 30.93 -6.07 32.12
C ALA A 918 31.94 -7.19 32.44
N LYS A 919 31.64 -8.41 31.97
CA LYS A 919 32.56 -9.58 31.96
C LYS A 919 33.75 -9.46 30.97
N GLY A 920 34.15 -8.24 30.59
CA GLY A 920 35.11 -8.00 29.51
C GLY A 920 35.36 -6.52 29.24
N GLU A 921 35.80 -6.19 28.02
CA GLU A 921 36.06 -4.81 27.60
C GLU A 921 34.74 -4.06 27.36
N MET A 922 34.73 -2.75 27.66
CA MET A 922 33.54 -1.89 27.53
C MET A 922 33.75 -0.85 26.42
N LEU A 923 32.68 -0.60 25.67
CA LEU A 923 32.62 0.44 24.64
C LEU A 923 31.24 1.09 24.64
N VAL A 924 31.14 2.31 25.16
CA VAL A 924 29.87 3.03 25.34
C VAL A 924 29.88 4.29 24.47
N GLY A 925 28.86 4.47 23.64
CA GLY A 925 28.50 5.77 23.08
C GLY A 925 27.28 6.29 23.84
N MET A 926 27.32 7.51 24.35
CA MET A 926 26.21 8.08 25.12
C MET A 926 26.03 9.56 24.88
N ASP A 927 24.78 10.01 25.07
CA ASP A 927 24.54 11.34 25.63
C ASP A 927 24.58 11.18 27.15
N ALA A 928 25.60 11.76 27.79
CA ALA A 928 25.80 11.75 29.23
C ALA A 928 25.05 12.89 29.93
N ASN A 929 24.52 13.85 29.16
CA ASN A 929 23.81 15.07 29.56
C ASN A 929 24.54 15.87 30.66
N THR A 930 25.87 15.98 30.56
CA THR A 930 26.70 16.68 31.56
C THR A 930 26.89 18.16 31.24
N TYR A 931 27.22 18.94 32.26
CA TYR A 931 27.35 20.39 32.19
C TYR A 931 28.77 20.84 32.58
N LEU A 932 29.27 21.94 31.99
CA LEU A 932 30.60 22.48 32.30
C LEU A 932 30.76 22.85 33.79
N GLN A 933 29.66 23.25 34.45
CA GLN A 933 29.60 23.53 35.88
C GLN A 933 28.42 22.77 36.47
N GLY A 934 28.70 21.73 37.25
CA GLY A 934 27.70 20.98 38.00
C GLY A 934 27.15 21.78 39.19
N ASN A 935 25.93 21.44 39.63
CA ASN A 935 25.33 21.98 40.85
C ASN A 935 24.30 20.98 41.44
N SER A 936 23.49 21.40 42.41
CA SER A 936 22.45 20.55 43.03
C SER A 936 21.33 20.08 42.10
N THR A 937 21.28 20.60 40.87
CA THR A 937 20.31 20.22 39.82
C THR A 937 21.00 19.52 38.65
N PHE A 938 22.12 20.03 38.16
CA PHE A 938 22.79 19.56 36.94
C PHE A 938 24.10 18.81 37.23
N TYR A 939 24.31 17.67 36.57
CA TYR A 939 25.50 16.84 36.78
C TYR A 939 26.74 17.38 36.02
N GLY A 940 27.88 17.48 36.71
CA GLY A 940 29.09 18.10 36.16
C GLY A 940 29.94 17.14 35.31
N VAL A 941 30.53 17.67 34.23
CA VAL A 941 31.40 16.89 33.33
C VAL A 941 32.64 16.34 34.04
N GLN A 942 33.20 17.07 35.00
CA GLN A 942 34.36 16.59 35.75
C GLN A 942 33.99 15.46 36.72
N ASP A 943 32.83 15.54 37.39
CA ASP A 943 32.31 14.45 38.22
C ASP A 943 32.13 13.17 37.40
N PHE A 944 31.65 13.30 36.16
CA PHE A 944 31.49 12.19 35.22
C PHE A 944 32.83 11.58 34.79
N LEU A 945 33.84 12.41 34.50
CA LEU A 945 35.19 11.95 34.15
C LEU A 945 35.89 11.28 35.34
N GLU A 946 35.71 11.77 36.57
CA GLU A 946 36.20 11.11 37.78
C GLU A 946 35.51 9.76 38.03
N VAL A 947 34.19 9.65 37.82
CA VAL A 947 33.47 8.38 37.88
C VAL A 947 33.98 7.39 36.82
N CYS A 948 34.23 7.84 35.58
CA CYS A 948 34.83 6.98 34.55
C CYS A 948 36.21 6.47 34.97
N LYS A 949 37.09 7.37 35.41
CA LYS A 949 38.44 7.08 35.88
C LYS A 949 38.45 6.09 37.05
N GLY A 950 37.56 6.27 38.02
CA GLY A 950 37.39 5.37 39.17
C GLY A 950 36.90 3.96 38.81
N LEU A 951 36.29 3.77 37.64
CA LEU A 951 35.85 2.47 37.12
C LEU A 951 36.88 1.81 36.17
N GLY A 952 38.01 2.46 35.91
CA GLY A 952 39.04 2.03 34.96
C GLY A 952 38.73 2.35 33.49
N LEU A 953 37.91 3.38 33.26
CA LEU A 953 37.47 3.83 31.93
C LEU A 953 38.02 5.24 31.63
N ARG A 954 38.14 5.59 30.35
CA ARG A 954 38.41 6.97 29.87
C ARG A 954 37.35 7.40 28.87
N SER A 955 37.10 8.70 28.75
CA SER A 955 36.33 9.26 27.64
C SER A 955 37.25 9.54 26.44
N CYS A 956 36.67 9.72 25.24
CA CYS A 956 37.37 10.24 24.07
C CYS A 956 37.85 11.69 24.22
N PHE A 957 37.25 12.46 25.13
CA PHE A 957 37.66 13.84 25.41
C PHE A 957 38.59 13.91 26.62
N GLU A 958 39.70 14.64 26.46
CA GLU A 958 40.76 14.77 27.44
C GLU A 958 41.28 16.22 27.50
N GLY A 959 41.64 16.68 28.71
CA GLY A 959 42.11 18.04 28.94
C GLY A 959 40.98 19.06 29.16
N ASP A 960 40.94 20.09 28.32
CA ASP A 960 40.07 21.26 28.50
C ASP A 960 38.67 21.04 27.91
N MET A 961 37.74 20.63 28.78
CA MET A 961 36.35 20.33 28.39
C MET A 961 35.57 21.52 27.81
N ALA A 962 36.03 22.77 27.98
CA ALA A 962 35.44 23.93 27.33
C ALA A 962 35.67 23.96 25.80
N LYS A 963 36.52 23.07 25.26
CA LYS A 963 36.72 22.83 23.82
C LYS A 963 36.00 21.57 23.33
N CYS A 964 35.52 20.74 24.25
CA CYS A 964 34.85 19.47 23.97
C CYS A 964 33.32 19.61 23.88
N LEU A 965 32.83 20.83 23.68
CA LEU A 965 31.40 21.17 23.52
C LEU A 965 30.76 20.34 22.41
N THR A 966 29.60 19.75 22.68
CA THR A 966 28.84 18.96 21.70
C THR A 966 27.45 19.55 21.44
N THR A 967 26.82 20.21 22.43
CA THR A 967 25.65 21.08 22.21
C THR A 967 26.05 22.54 22.01
N CYS A 968 25.23 23.28 21.25
CA CYS A 968 25.32 24.74 21.14
C CYS A 968 23.94 25.36 20.82
N ASN A 969 22.87 24.89 21.48
CA ASN A 969 21.51 25.37 21.23
C ASN A 969 21.17 26.58 22.10
N ALA A 970 20.48 27.57 21.53
CA ALA A 970 20.18 28.85 22.19
C ALA A 970 18.76 29.27 21.82
N ARG A 971 17.93 29.71 22.78
CA ARG A 971 16.48 29.89 22.56
C ARG A 971 16.09 31.28 22.09
N THR A 972 15.13 31.39 21.16
CA THR A 972 14.68 32.67 20.60
C THR A 972 13.49 33.29 21.35
N PHE A 973 13.08 34.48 20.94
CA PHE A 973 11.88 35.18 21.42
C PHE A 973 10.56 34.74 20.74
N LEU A 974 10.55 33.66 19.95
CA LEU A 974 9.34 33.03 19.41
C LEU A 974 9.04 31.72 20.15
N GLN A 975 8.70 31.79 21.44
CA GLN A 975 8.33 30.64 22.27
C GLN A 975 7.34 31.04 23.41
N PRO A 976 6.52 30.12 23.95
CA PRO A 976 5.59 30.41 25.06
C PRO A 976 6.28 30.72 26.40
N GLN A 977 7.58 30.44 26.52
CA GLN A 977 8.38 30.65 27.73
C GLN A 977 9.47 31.70 27.47
N LEU A 978 9.06 32.93 27.14
CA LEU A 978 9.98 34.03 26.78
C LEU A 978 11.05 34.34 27.84
N ASN A 979 10.80 33.96 29.11
CA ASN A 979 11.80 34.03 30.17
C ASN A 979 13.00 33.07 29.99
N LYS A 980 12.95 32.16 29.01
CA LYS A 980 14.06 31.31 28.55
C LYS A 980 14.74 31.82 27.29
N ALA A 981 14.25 32.90 26.66
CA ALA A 981 14.86 33.44 25.44
C ALA A 981 16.19 34.13 25.75
N CYS A 982 17.13 34.07 24.80
CA CYS A 982 18.39 34.79 24.89
C CYS A 982 18.65 35.65 23.64
N LYS A 983 19.33 36.77 23.87
CA LYS A 983 19.70 37.74 22.84
C LYS A 983 20.67 37.16 21.81
N SER A 984 20.68 37.75 20.61
CA SER A 984 21.50 37.32 19.48
C SER A 984 23.01 37.38 19.83
N THR A 985 23.39 38.34 20.68
CA THR A 985 24.74 38.51 21.24
C THR A 985 25.06 37.58 22.42
N ALA A 986 24.07 36.95 23.05
CA ALA A 986 24.21 36.15 24.27
C ALA A 986 24.00 34.63 24.04
N LYS A 987 23.93 34.17 22.79
CA LYS A 987 23.69 32.75 22.42
C LYS A 987 24.66 31.78 23.13
N LEU A 988 25.93 32.16 23.26
CA LEU A 988 26.97 31.31 23.86
C LEU A 988 27.04 31.42 25.40
N GLU A 989 26.57 32.52 25.98
CA GLU A 989 26.54 32.75 27.43
C GLU A 989 25.30 32.10 28.08
N LYS A 990 24.18 32.05 27.34
CA LYS A 990 22.84 31.69 27.86
C LYS A 990 22.16 30.55 27.09
N GLY A 991 22.86 29.95 26.13
CA GLY A 991 22.46 28.70 25.49
C GLY A 991 22.86 27.48 26.31
N ASP A 992 22.37 26.32 25.91
CA ASP A 992 22.92 25.03 26.30
C ASP A 992 24.14 24.74 25.42
N VAL A 993 25.31 25.03 25.97
CA VAL A 993 26.62 24.96 25.31
C VAL A 993 27.53 24.09 26.19
N ASN A 994 27.42 22.76 26.04
CA ASN A 994 28.02 21.81 26.98
C ASN A 994 28.64 20.58 26.28
N PRO A 995 29.62 19.91 26.94
CA PRO A 995 30.11 18.60 26.54
C PRO A 995 29.12 17.51 27.02
N LYS A 996 28.17 17.12 26.16
CA LYS A 996 27.12 16.15 26.51
C LYS A 996 27.37 14.77 25.91
N ASP A 997 27.84 14.70 24.69
CA ASP A 997 27.98 13.45 23.93
C ASP A 997 29.39 12.88 24.13
N HIS A 998 29.47 11.65 24.64
CA HIS A 998 30.73 11.01 25.02
C HIS A 998 30.85 9.59 24.47
N ILE A 999 32.04 9.26 24.00
CA ILE A 999 32.48 7.88 23.80
C ILE A 999 33.34 7.50 25.02
N VAL A 1000 33.09 6.34 25.63
CA VAL A 1000 33.77 5.86 26.85
C VAL A 1000 34.23 4.42 26.67
N PHE A 1001 35.48 4.13 27.02
CA PHE A 1001 36.13 2.83 26.79
C PHE A 1001 37.16 2.49 27.88
N GLY A 1002 37.58 1.23 27.94
CA GLY A 1002 38.54 0.74 28.94
C GLY A 1002 39.93 1.36 28.80
N LEU A 1003 40.48 1.89 29.89
CA LEU A 1003 41.78 2.59 29.94
C LEU A 1003 42.94 1.72 29.42
N SER A 1004 42.90 0.42 29.70
CA SER A 1004 43.90 -0.58 29.28
C SER A 1004 43.58 -1.27 27.95
N CYS A 1005 42.44 -0.95 27.32
CA CYS A 1005 41.96 -1.64 26.13
C CYS A 1005 42.39 -0.92 24.85
N PHE A 1006 42.20 0.40 24.82
CA PHE A 1006 42.48 1.25 23.66
C PHE A 1006 43.07 2.61 24.06
N GLU A 1007 43.79 3.20 23.10
CA GLU A 1007 44.21 4.60 23.11
C GLU A 1007 43.61 5.31 21.87
N PRO A 1008 43.02 6.51 22.01
CA PRO A 1008 42.47 7.24 20.87
C PRO A 1008 43.60 7.80 20.00
N ILE A 1009 43.51 7.62 18.69
CA ILE A 1009 44.44 8.22 17.71
C ILE A 1009 43.83 9.40 16.95
N GLN A 1010 42.51 9.48 16.90
CA GLN A 1010 41.75 10.54 16.25
C GLN A 1010 40.41 10.67 16.97
N VAL A 1011 40.02 11.89 17.32
CA VAL A 1011 38.70 12.20 17.89
C VAL A 1011 38.16 13.41 17.14
N MET A 1012 36.92 13.32 16.67
CA MET A 1012 36.28 14.34 15.84
C MET A 1012 34.87 14.65 16.33
N LYS A 1013 34.47 15.90 16.18
CA LYS A 1013 33.09 16.37 16.30
C LYS A 1013 32.58 16.75 14.89
N ASP A 1014 31.27 16.70 14.65
CA ASP A 1014 30.64 17.21 13.42
C ASP A 1014 29.27 17.84 13.74
N ASN A 1015 29.05 19.07 13.27
CA ASN A 1015 27.75 19.77 13.30
C ASN A 1015 27.32 20.29 11.92
N THR A 1016 28.01 19.85 10.87
CA THR A 1016 27.77 20.21 9.46
C THR A 1016 27.26 19.04 8.61
N GLY A 1017 27.52 17.80 9.04
CA GLY A 1017 27.20 16.58 8.30
C GLY A 1017 28.27 16.19 7.27
N LYS A 1018 29.52 16.57 7.50
CA LYS A 1018 30.67 16.42 6.59
C LYS A 1018 31.98 16.00 7.26
N GLY A 1019 32.00 15.80 8.59
CA GLY A 1019 33.25 15.68 9.35
C GLY A 1019 33.90 17.02 9.75
N GLU A 1020 33.13 18.11 9.81
CA GLU A 1020 33.60 19.43 10.23
C GLU A 1020 32.75 19.94 11.41
N TYR A 1021 33.38 20.45 12.47
CA TYR A 1021 32.69 21.12 13.57
C TYR A 1021 33.00 22.62 13.57
N ILE A 1022 31.95 23.44 13.47
CA ILE A 1022 32.06 24.89 13.56
C ILE A 1022 31.75 25.29 15.00
N GLU A 1023 32.78 25.68 15.75
CA GLU A 1023 32.65 26.14 17.15
C GLU A 1023 31.75 27.38 17.25
N GLY A 1024 30.86 27.40 18.24
CA GLY A 1024 29.91 28.51 18.47
C GLY A 1024 28.79 28.65 17.43
N MET A 1025 28.71 27.76 16.44
CA MET A 1025 27.57 27.67 15.53
C MET A 1025 26.36 27.11 16.28
N CYS A 1026 25.20 27.78 16.20
CA CYS A 1026 23.96 27.18 16.68
C CYS A 1026 23.40 26.16 15.69
N PHE A 1027 23.09 24.96 16.18
CA PHE A 1027 22.42 23.87 15.48
C PHE A 1027 21.20 23.39 16.30
N PRO A 1028 20.14 22.83 15.67
CA PRO A 1028 20.04 22.35 14.29
C PRO A 1028 20.17 23.43 13.22
N SER A 1029 20.55 23.00 12.02
CA SER A 1029 20.71 23.84 10.83
C SER A 1029 19.98 23.22 9.64
N LEU A 1030 19.91 23.95 8.52
CA LEU A 1030 19.30 23.43 7.28
C LEU A 1030 19.97 22.16 6.72
N SER A 1031 21.24 21.89 7.08
CA SER A 1031 22.00 20.71 6.65
C SER A 1031 22.17 19.64 7.73
N PHE A 1032 22.11 20.02 9.01
CA PHE A 1032 22.36 19.15 10.15
C PHE A 1032 21.15 19.17 11.11
N PRO A 1033 20.29 18.13 11.13
CA PRO A 1033 18.94 18.21 11.67
C PRO A 1033 18.86 17.92 13.18
N SER A 1034 19.94 18.15 13.93
CA SER A 1034 20.07 17.83 15.36
C SER A 1034 20.63 19.00 16.17
N ASP A 1035 20.24 19.10 17.44
CA ASP A 1035 20.80 20.00 18.47
C ASP A 1035 22.03 19.43 19.21
N HIS A 1036 22.43 18.20 18.88
CA HIS A 1036 23.62 17.52 19.40
C HIS A 1036 24.64 17.23 18.29
N GLY A 1037 25.90 17.58 18.53
CA GLY A 1037 27.02 17.31 17.65
C GLY A 1037 27.35 15.81 17.61
N LEU A 1038 27.59 15.29 16.41
CA LEU A 1038 28.05 13.92 16.21
C LEU A 1038 29.50 13.81 16.70
N VAL A 1039 29.79 12.84 17.56
CA VAL A 1039 31.15 12.57 18.07
C VAL A 1039 31.64 11.24 17.53
N SER A 1040 32.90 11.18 17.09
CA SER A 1040 33.54 9.95 16.61
C SER A 1040 34.98 9.83 17.10
N ALA A 1041 35.44 8.60 17.32
CA ALA A 1041 36.78 8.28 17.76
C ALA A 1041 37.32 7.05 17.03
N VAL A 1042 38.56 7.14 16.55
CA VAL A 1042 39.36 6.00 16.06
C VAL A 1042 40.31 5.57 17.17
N LEU A 1043 40.26 4.28 17.50
CA LEU A 1043 40.87 3.67 18.67
C LEU A 1043 41.88 2.61 18.22
N LYS A 1044 43.17 2.78 18.58
CA LYS A 1044 44.17 1.71 18.44
C LYS A 1044 44.19 0.84 19.70
N PRO A 1045 44.46 -0.48 19.61
CA PRO A 1045 44.67 -1.30 20.80
C PRO A 1045 45.84 -0.79 21.63
N CYS A 1046 45.75 -0.93 22.96
CA CYS A 1046 46.93 -0.89 23.81
C CYS A 1046 47.82 -2.13 23.54
N ALA A 1047 49.13 -1.96 23.70
CA ALA A 1047 50.16 -2.99 23.49
C ALA A 1047 50.28 -3.96 24.67
#